data_AF-A0AAN0IQL1-F1
#
_entry.id   AF-A0AAN0IQL1-F1
#
_cell.length_a   1.000
_cell.length_b   1.000
_cell.length_c   1.000
_cell.angle_alpha   90.00
_cell.angle_beta   90.00
_cell.angle_gamma   90.00
#
_symmetry.space_group_name_H-M   'P 1'
#
loop_
_entity.id
_entity.type
_entity.pdbx_description
1 polymer ?
#
loop_
_entity_poly.entity_id
_entity_poly.type
_entity_poly.pdbx_seq_one_letter_code
_entity_poly.pdbx_strand_id
1 'polypeptide(L)'
;MEKHNILKIEQEHVKIEDKKLALYSKWLSVNPKATWRDVTDALTSIKENTLAQNIKDLIDLDTTALSAKTSLDLSPSAPSFDGDTEIIFFSKNDQAVQDSLDELQAKFSHIMRNLKSTFRKKVNENSQISIEISDWIENQLHWEHGTVDDSLDDIFKKIYHYYDFIDCSLIVAMCNEFISDEKDLLDELKVYTLKANAFRSSRPITELKQKIRKVYGPYRRCLENMPLICIELQNPWNDVKINGLYILIKKLLPIELRQSIMKYITIEEGSVVMKINILDIKSDSVIEYIGGKFQLMHLIGIFSVYITDYPVLQEDENMNFTFELAIFEAVTTCNNEALQFLLQLEATNIDHTNEEGKTALMLACKRGHKDIVHSLLSAGANVNFQCKKGWTALMIASEHNDISIVRMLLQANANPHLKILDGANALMVASGSGSYEVVKLLISRGVDYKYQQKDGGSAFMFEQVDTSLQTSDGWNAFMLACQKGHTQIVELLLKAHVDPNIQTNNGWNAFIFACGNGHTQIVELLLKEQVDPDVQTNDGWNAFILACQNGHTQIVELLLKEKVDPNVQRNDGMNAFMFACGNGHTEVVELLLKEQFDPNDNQNNTFMAACKSGDTQRVEQLLEEQVDTNFQTNDGCNAFMMACQNGHTQIAKLLLKEQVDPKIQQNEVELLLKEEVDPYVKNNDGWNAVMFARANNHTDIVRLLLLNQHSEAKIQDNNALMLDYETDKTQNVKQLLQEQVDPNLKKNDGRNDFILACQNGHAQIVKQLLKEQVDPNVKRKDGRNAFMLACQNGHTQIVKQLLKEQVNPNIQKNDGGNAFMLACQNGHTQIVKLLLKERIDPNVKKTDGWNAFMLACANGRIQIVELLLKEQVDPNVQQNDGRNAFILACRNGHTQIVKLLLKEQVIPNVQQNDGKNAFMLACQNGHTQIVELLLKEKLNPNIQQNDGSNAFMLACQNVELLLKEEVDINVQQKNGSNAFMLACQNGHTQIAELLLKKQVNPNVKQNDGMNAFMLACQNGHTQIVEMLLKELVDPNVQQRRGYTALMLASFKGRYEIVKLLLEWKADPTIKSIKGHTALLLARTVEISALINNYIKKGNEDAG
;
A
#
# COMPACT_ATOMS: atom_id res chain seq x y z
N MET A 1 47.36 -9.44 14.01
CA MET A 1 47.60 -8.66 12.77
C MET A 1 49.08 -8.76 12.43
N GLU A 2 49.46 -9.00 11.17
CA GLU A 2 50.88 -9.11 10.78
C GLU A 2 51.58 -7.74 10.74
N LYS A 3 52.86 -7.67 11.16
CA LYS A 3 53.66 -6.42 11.30
C LYS A 3 53.70 -5.58 10.01
N HIS A 4 53.60 -6.23 8.85
CA HIS A 4 53.55 -5.57 7.54
C HIS A 4 52.32 -4.68 7.33
N ASN A 5 51.15 -5.06 7.86
CA ASN A 5 49.92 -4.28 7.70
C ASN A 5 49.93 -2.98 8.51
N ILE A 6 50.57 -2.99 9.68
CA ILE A 6 50.70 -1.82 10.56
C ILE A 6 51.62 -0.77 9.91
N LEU A 7 52.77 -1.21 9.39
CA LEU A 7 53.71 -0.34 8.65
C LEU A 7 53.09 0.27 7.40
N LYS A 8 52.23 -0.47 6.70
CA LYS A 8 51.52 0.03 5.52
C LYS A 8 50.53 1.15 5.88
N ILE A 9 49.74 0.97 6.94
CA ILE A 9 48.80 2.00 7.44
C ILE A 9 49.57 3.25 7.91
N GLU A 10 50.73 3.07 8.53
CA GLU A 10 51.59 4.18 8.96
C GLU A 10 52.21 4.99 7.81
N GLN A 11 52.43 4.37 6.65
CA GLN A 11 52.96 5.02 5.45
C GLN A 11 51.88 5.64 4.56
N GLU A 12 50.68 5.05 4.50
CA GLU A 12 49.60 5.50 3.62
C GLU A 12 48.84 6.73 4.14
N HIS A 13 48.81 6.93 5.46
CA HIS A 13 48.13 8.07 6.07
C HIS A 13 49.13 9.11 6.61
N VAL A 14 48.82 10.40 6.52
CA VAL A 14 49.74 11.47 6.95
C VAL A 14 49.41 11.98 8.35
N LYS A 15 48.14 12.09 8.72
CA LYS A 15 47.69 12.56 10.05
C LYS A 15 47.58 11.41 11.06
N ILE A 16 47.82 11.72 12.32
CA ILE A 16 47.83 10.74 13.42
C ILE A 16 46.43 10.21 13.69
N GLU A 17 45.38 11.04 13.62
CA GLU A 17 44.00 10.57 13.82
C GLU A 17 43.54 9.57 12.75
N ASP A 18 43.92 9.80 11.49
CA ASP A 18 43.54 8.91 10.37
C ASP A 18 44.25 7.54 10.49
N LYS A 19 45.53 7.54 10.92
CA LYS A 19 46.26 6.31 11.24
C LYS A 19 45.58 5.53 12.36
N LYS A 20 45.12 6.24 13.40
CA LYS A 20 44.43 5.67 14.56
C LYS A 20 43.12 4.98 14.16
N LEU A 21 42.32 5.65 13.34
CA LEU A 21 41.03 5.16 12.86
C LEU A 21 41.19 3.92 11.94
N ALA A 22 42.15 3.97 11.01
CA ALA A 22 42.45 2.87 10.11
C ALA A 22 42.97 1.63 10.85
N LEU A 23 43.83 1.81 11.86
CA LEU A 23 44.29 0.71 12.71
C LEU A 23 43.16 0.09 13.51
N TYR A 24 42.28 0.91 14.09
CA TYR A 24 41.17 0.41 14.90
C TYR A 24 40.15 -0.36 14.06
N SER A 25 39.79 0.18 12.91
CA SER A 25 38.86 -0.45 11.96
C SER A 25 39.38 -1.82 11.50
N LYS A 26 40.69 -1.93 11.22
CA LYS A 26 41.34 -3.20 10.85
C LYS A 26 41.45 -4.18 12.01
N TRP A 27 41.45 -3.72 13.26
CA TRP A 27 41.44 -4.57 14.45
C TRP A 27 40.06 -5.13 14.75
N LEU A 28 39.03 -4.29 14.61
CA LEU A 28 37.62 -4.68 14.77
C LEU A 28 37.18 -5.71 13.73
N SER A 29 37.78 -5.72 12.54
CA SER A 29 37.52 -6.78 11.55
C SER A 29 38.07 -8.15 11.94
N VAL A 30 38.98 -8.21 12.92
CA VAL A 30 39.59 -9.46 13.43
C VAL A 30 39.04 -9.84 14.80
N ASN A 31 38.75 -8.87 15.67
CA ASN A 31 38.05 -9.08 16.94
C ASN A 31 37.05 -7.93 17.18
N PRO A 32 35.75 -8.14 16.93
CA PRO A 32 34.72 -7.10 17.03
C PRO A 32 34.49 -6.56 18.45
N LYS A 33 35.00 -7.23 19.49
CA LYS A 33 34.82 -6.85 20.90
C LYS A 33 36.05 -6.17 21.52
N ALA A 34 37.11 -5.95 20.75
CA ALA A 34 38.33 -5.33 21.25
C ALA A 34 38.15 -3.82 21.47
N THR A 35 38.64 -3.30 22.60
CA THR A 35 38.64 -1.87 22.92
C THR A 35 39.90 -1.18 22.40
N TRP A 36 39.87 0.15 22.25
CA TRP A 36 41.06 0.91 21.84
C TRP A 36 42.26 0.71 22.79
N ARG A 37 41.98 0.40 24.06
CA ARG A 37 43.00 0.12 25.08
C ARG A 37 43.74 -1.19 24.79
N ASP A 38 43.02 -2.22 24.38
CA ASP A 38 43.59 -3.51 23.96
C ASP A 38 44.51 -3.35 22.73
N VAL A 39 44.13 -2.44 21.81
CA VAL A 39 44.92 -2.12 20.62
C VAL A 39 46.21 -1.38 20.98
N THR A 40 46.16 -0.40 21.89
CA THR A 40 47.36 0.29 22.38
C THR A 40 48.29 -0.61 23.18
N ASP A 41 47.77 -1.49 24.03
CA ASP A 41 48.57 -2.41 24.84
C ASP A 41 49.28 -3.45 23.95
N ALA A 42 48.59 -3.96 22.93
CA ALA A 42 49.17 -4.86 21.96
C ALA A 42 50.26 -4.19 21.08
N LEU A 43 50.07 -2.92 20.69
CA LEU A 43 51.08 -2.16 19.93
C LEU A 43 52.32 -1.83 20.77
N THR A 44 52.16 -1.62 22.07
CA THR A 44 53.26 -1.34 23.01
C THR A 44 54.14 -2.57 23.24
N SER A 45 53.60 -3.79 23.04
CA SER A 45 54.34 -5.05 23.14
C SER A 45 55.29 -5.32 21.96
N ILE A 46 55.10 -4.62 20.82
CA ILE A 46 55.93 -4.71 19.62
C ILE A 46 56.95 -3.56 19.71
N LYS A 47 58.13 -3.84 20.27
CA LYS A 47 59.18 -2.88 20.71
C LYS A 47 59.72 -1.82 19.71
N GLU A 48 59.14 -1.68 18.53
CA GLU A 48 59.58 -0.70 17.51
C GLU A 48 58.39 -0.15 16.73
N ASN A 49 57.43 0.50 17.41
CA ASN A 49 56.41 1.27 16.72
C ASN A 49 56.39 2.73 17.22
N THR A 50 56.89 3.64 16.37
CA THR A 50 56.97 5.08 16.61
C THR A 50 55.61 5.73 16.82
N LEU A 51 54.51 5.14 16.34
CA LEU A 51 53.17 5.70 16.48
C LEU A 51 52.62 5.57 17.92
N ALA A 52 52.89 4.43 18.59
CA ALA A 52 52.48 4.23 19.99
C ALA A 52 53.22 5.19 20.92
N GLN A 53 54.50 5.44 20.63
CA GLN A 53 55.32 6.41 21.36
C GLN A 53 54.87 7.86 21.08
N ASN A 54 54.58 8.23 19.82
CA ASN A 54 54.06 9.55 19.47
C ASN A 54 52.71 9.88 20.13
N ILE A 55 51.83 8.88 20.29
CA ILE A 55 50.54 9.06 20.98
C ILE A 55 50.76 9.25 22.49
N LYS A 56 51.75 8.57 23.07
CA LYS A 56 52.13 8.73 24.49
C LYS A 56 52.79 10.09 24.75
N ASP A 57 53.68 10.51 23.86
CA ASP A 57 54.39 11.78 23.92
C ASP A 57 53.42 12.97 23.71
N LEU A 58 52.36 12.82 22.90
CA LEU A 58 51.29 13.83 22.77
C LEU A 58 50.43 13.99 24.04
N ILE A 59 50.20 12.89 24.77
CA ILE A 59 49.50 12.91 26.06
C ILE A 59 50.38 13.57 27.15
N ASP A 60 51.70 13.39 27.07
CA ASP A 60 52.68 14.01 28.00
C ASP A 60 53.07 15.46 27.61
N LEU A 61 52.83 15.91 26.38
CA LEU A 61 53.06 17.30 25.95
C LEU A 61 52.01 18.28 26.50
N ASP A 62 50.76 17.84 26.69
CA ASP A 62 49.69 18.67 27.28
C ASP A 62 49.90 18.93 28.78
N THR A 63 50.75 18.14 29.45
CA THR A 63 51.08 18.33 30.87
C THR A 63 52.32 19.21 31.09
N THR A 64 53.17 19.43 30.08
CA THR A 64 54.46 20.13 30.22
C THR A 64 54.52 21.52 29.60
N ALA A 65 53.53 21.92 28.78
CA ALA A 65 53.45 23.27 28.20
C ALA A 65 53.04 24.38 29.20
N LEU A 66 52.71 24.03 30.45
CA LEU A 66 52.29 24.97 31.50
C LEU A 66 53.44 25.55 32.34
N SER A 67 54.71 25.16 32.13
CA SER A 67 55.78 25.48 33.10
C SER A 67 56.96 26.35 32.65
N ALA A 68 57.02 26.93 31.44
CA ALA A 68 58.21 27.74 31.07
C ALA A 68 57.99 28.79 29.97
N LYS A 69 57.36 29.93 30.30
CA LYS A 69 57.77 31.30 29.87
C LYS A 69 56.79 32.37 30.41
N THR A 70 56.93 32.67 31.70
CA THR A 70 56.87 34.04 32.24
C THR A 70 58.33 34.49 32.37
N SER A 71 58.79 35.68 31.98
CA SER A 71 58.26 36.99 32.35
C SER A 71 58.90 38.12 31.51
N LEU A 72 58.09 39.14 31.19
CA LEU A 72 58.48 40.55 31.22
C LEU A 72 57.23 41.35 31.59
N ASP A 73 57.27 41.89 32.82
CA ASP A 73 56.56 43.05 33.38
C ASP A 73 55.04 43.22 33.18
N LEU A 74 54.25 42.92 34.22
CA LEU A 74 54.06 43.75 35.42
C LEU A 74 53.29 42.94 36.51
N SER A 75 53.85 42.89 37.71
CA SER A 75 53.31 42.28 38.95
C SER A 75 52.32 43.24 39.67
N PRO A 76 51.55 42.87 40.73
CA PRO A 76 51.84 41.80 41.68
C PRO A 76 50.68 40.91 42.21
N SER A 77 51.14 39.84 42.86
CA SER A 77 50.53 39.04 43.95
C SER A 77 49.37 38.09 43.63
N ALA A 78 49.71 36.80 43.54
CA ALA A 78 48.91 35.75 44.16
C ALA A 78 49.12 35.78 45.70
N PRO A 79 48.11 35.52 46.54
CA PRO A 79 48.36 34.89 47.82
C PRO A 79 48.42 33.37 47.63
N SER A 80 49.52 32.83 48.15
CA SER A 80 49.70 31.44 48.57
C SER A 80 48.48 30.86 49.28
N PHE A 81 48.08 29.63 48.92
CA PHE A 81 47.47 28.73 49.89
C PHE A 81 48.61 28.13 50.71
N ASP A 82 49.04 28.88 51.71
CA ASP A 82 49.72 28.31 52.87
C ASP A 82 48.84 28.68 54.07
N GLY A 83 48.37 27.65 54.77
CA GLY A 83 47.50 27.74 55.94
C GLY A 83 45.99 27.81 55.64
N ASP A 84 45.27 26.74 56.00
CA ASP A 84 43.88 26.73 56.48
C ASP A 84 43.01 27.93 56.08
N THR A 85 42.73 28.12 54.79
CA THR A 85 41.72 29.09 54.36
C THR A 85 40.45 28.34 54.02
N GLU A 86 39.60 28.20 55.05
CA GLU A 86 38.18 27.94 54.89
C GLU A 86 37.66 28.76 53.69
N ILE A 87 37.10 28.09 52.67
CA ILE A 87 36.38 28.78 51.61
C ILE A 87 35.09 29.29 52.25
N ILE A 88 35.15 30.49 52.83
CA ILE A 88 33.97 31.14 53.39
C ILE A 88 33.14 31.65 52.21
N PHE A 89 32.04 30.95 51.92
CA PHE A 89 31.09 31.29 50.84
C PHE A 89 30.49 32.71 50.97
N PHE A 90 30.60 33.32 52.15
CA PHE A 90 30.06 34.64 52.47
C PHE A 90 31.15 35.52 53.07
N SER A 91 31.59 36.54 52.33
CA SER A 91 32.37 37.62 52.95
C SER A 91 31.53 38.32 54.02
N LYS A 92 32.12 39.07 54.97
CA LYS A 92 31.37 39.89 55.96
C LYS A 92 30.29 40.81 55.34
N ASN A 93 30.34 41.07 54.03
CA ASN A 93 29.35 41.86 53.28
C ASN A 93 28.15 41.05 52.75
N ASP A 94 28.19 39.71 52.76
CA ASP A 94 27.10 38.83 52.31
C ASP A 94 26.40 38.09 53.50
N GLN A 95 26.73 38.46 54.75
CA GLN A 95 26.14 37.90 55.98
C GLN A 95 24.60 37.96 55.97
N ALA A 96 24.00 39.01 55.41
CA ALA A 96 22.55 39.16 55.35
C ALA A 96 21.84 38.10 54.48
N VAL A 97 22.49 37.55 53.45
CA VAL A 97 21.91 36.50 52.59
C VAL A 97 21.98 35.16 53.29
N GLN A 98 23.11 34.89 53.96
CA GLN A 98 23.29 33.70 54.77
C GLN A 98 22.35 33.69 55.97
N ASP A 99 22.22 34.82 56.68
CA ASP A 99 21.26 34.98 57.78
C ASP A 99 19.81 34.76 57.31
N SER A 100 19.46 35.25 56.11
CA SER A 100 18.11 35.03 55.52
C SER A 100 17.88 33.57 55.13
N LEU A 101 18.92 32.88 54.65
CA LEU A 101 18.85 31.46 54.29
C LEU A 101 18.75 30.57 55.53
N ASP A 102 19.59 30.85 56.53
CA ASP A 102 19.60 30.16 57.82
C ASP A 102 18.27 30.39 58.56
N GLU A 103 17.70 31.60 58.50
CA GLU A 103 16.38 31.92 59.03
C GLU A 103 15.28 31.13 58.29
N LEU A 104 15.33 31.03 56.95
CA LEU A 104 14.37 30.25 56.17
C LEU A 104 14.49 28.76 56.46
N GLN A 105 15.69 28.22 56.57
CA GLN A 105 15.93 26.81 56.86
C GLN A 105 15.50 26.45 58.30
N ALA A 106 15.80 27.31 59.28
CA ALA A 106 15.37 27.13 60.66
C ALA A 106 13.84 27.17 60.78
N LYS A 107 13.18 28.13 60.12
CA LYS A 107 11.72 28.22 60.09
C LYS A 107 11.07 27.03 59.41
N PHE A 108 11.60 26.57 58.28
CA PHE A 108 11.08 25.38 57.61
C PHE A 108 11.18 24.13 58.47
N SER A 109 12.32 23.96 59.13
CA SER A 109 12.55 22.83 60.03
C SER A 109 11.56 22.84 61.20
N HIS A 110 11.25 24.03 61.74
CA HIS A 110 10.21 24.21 62.76
C HIS A 110 8.81 23.85 62.24
N ILE A 111 8.43 24.40 61.07
CA ILE A 111 7.14 24.13 60.44
C ILE A 111 6.98 22.64 60.13
N MET A 112 8.00 22.00 59.54
CA MET A 112 7.96 20.57 59.22
C MET A 112 7.88 19.68 60.46
N ARG A 113 8.48 20.08 61.59
CA ARG A 113 8.34 19.34 62.86
C ARG A 113 6.90 19.40 63.36
N ASN A 114 6.28 20.58 63.33
CA ASN A 114 4.90 20.78 63.76
C ASN A 114 3.92 20.06 62.82
N LEU A 115 4.17 20.13 61.53
CA LEU A 115 3.39 19.45 60.49
C LEU A 115 3.44 17.93 60.65
N LYS A 116 4.64 17.33 60.78
CA LYS A 116 4.76 15.89 61.05
C LYS A 116 4.07 15.48 62.34
N SER A 117 4.15 16.29 63.39
CA SER A 117 3.42 16.03 64.65
C SER A 117 1.90 16.08 64.46
N THR A 118 1.41 16.99 63.64
CA THR A 118 -0.03 17.17 63.37
C THR A 118 -0.58 16.03 62.52
N PHE A 119 0.13 15.62 61.47
CA PHE A 119 -0.20 14.42 60.69
C PHE A 119 -0.21 13.17 61.57
N ARG A 120 0.79 12.98 62.45
CA ARG A 120 0.82 11.85 63.39
C ARG A 120 -0.38 11.86 64.34
N LYS A 121 -0.79 13.03 64.84
CA LYS A 121 -1.98 13.15 65.68
C LYS A 121 -3.26 12.77 64.91
N LYS A 122 -3.44 13.29 63.70
CA LYS A 122 -4.60 12.96 62.85
C LYS A 122 -4.66 11.49 62.47
N VAL A 123 -3.54 10.88 62.12
CA VAL A 123 -3.50 9.44 61.79
C VAL A 123 -3.73 8.57 63.03
N ASN A 124 -3.31 9.02 64.22
CA ASN A 124 -3.64 8.34 65.48
C ASN A 124 -5.13 8.47 65.84
N GLU A 125 -5.80 9.55 65.44
CA GLU A 125 -7.24 9.77 65.63
C GLU A 125 -8.08 9.01 64.58
N ASN A 126 -7.57 8.87 63.35
CA ASN A 126 -8.17 8.09 62.28
C ASN A 126 -7.08 7.44 61.40
N SER A 127 -6.89 6.13 61.56
CA SER A 127 -5.90 5.35 60.81
C SER A 127 -6.15 5.33 59.29
N GLN A 128 -7.39 5.58 58.85
CA GLN A 128 -7.75 5.60 57.43
C GLN A 128 -7.10 6.76 56.67
N ILE A 129 -6.77 7.86 57.36
CA ILE A 129 -6.13 9.04 56.76
C ILE A 129 -4.76 8.69 56.17
N SER A 130 -4.04 7.72 56.75
CA SER A 130 -2.73 7.32 56.24
C SER A 130 -2.83 6.63 54.87
N ILE A 131 -3.87 5.81 54.69
CA ILE A 131 -4.21 5.17 53.40
C ILE A 131 -4.63 6.24 52.39
N GLU A 132 -5.50 7.18 52.80
CA GLU A 132 -5.94 8.27 51.92
C GLU A 132 -4.78 9.18 51.49
N ILE A 133 -3.82 9.45 52.38
CA ILE A 133 -2.59 10.18 52.03
C ILE A 133 -1.74 9.38 51.05
N SER A 134 -1.59 8.06 51.28
CA SER A 134 -0.86 7.16 50.39
C SER A 134 -1.46 7.17 48.98
N ASP A 135 -2.77 6.93 48.87
CA ASP A 135 -3.53 6.93 47.62
C ASP A 135 -3.47 8.31 46.94
N TRP A 136 -3.57 9.38 47.70
CA TRP A 136 -3.48 10.74 47.16
C TRP A 136 -2.08 11.04 46.63
N ILE A 137 -1.01 10.62 47.33
CA ILE A 137 0.36 10.80 46.84
C ILE A 137 0.61 9.96 45.59
N GLU A 138 0.14 8.70 45.57
CA GLU A 138 0.23 7.83 44.40
C GLU A 138 -0.49 8.46 43.20
N ASN A 139 -1.65 9.06 43.42
CA ASN A 139 -2.38 9.77 42.37
C ASN A 139 -1.72 11.09 41.94
N GLN A 140 -1.21 11.89 42.88
CA GLN A 140 -0.56 13.18 42.60
C GLN A 140 0.81 13.03 41.93
N LEU A 141 1.56 11.98 42.27
CA LEU A 141 2.89 11.68 41.70
C LEU A 141 2.83 10.62 40.58
N HIS A 142 1.64 10.10 40.27
CA HIS A 142 1.37 9.03 39.30
C HIS A 142 2.21 7.77 39.53
N TRP A 143 2.29 7.33 40.79
CA TRP A 143 2.91 6.06 41.16
C TRP A 143 1.93 4.89 41.02
N GLU A 144 2.46 3.67 40.90
CA GLU A 144 1.62 2.47 40.87
C GLU A 144 0.94 2.26 42.23
N HIS A 145 -0.28 1.74 42.21
CA HIS A 145 -1.10 1.63 43.40
C HIS A 145 -0.49 0.60 44.38
N GLY A 146 -0.27 0.99 45.64
CA GLY A 146 0.39 0.17 46.68
C GLY A 146 1.92 0.23 46.68
N THR A 147 2.50 1.24 46.05
CA THR A 147 3.95 1.53 46.10
C THR A 147 4.37 2.25 47.36
N VAL A 148 3.46 2.93 48.05
CA VAL A 148 3.69 3.63 49.32
C VAL A 148 2.96 2.87 50.43
N ASP A 149 3.67 2.56 51.52
CA ASP A 149 3.06 1.88 52.66
C ASP A 149 2.19 2.86 53.46
N ASP A 150 1.18 2.36 54.17
CA ASP A 150 0.24 3.15 54.97
C ASP A 150 0.90 3.75 56.23
N SER A 151 2.23 3.79 56.28
CA SER A 151 3.03 4.39 57.34
C SER A 151 3.44 5.81 56.97
N LEU A 152 3.00 6.78 57.79
CA LEU A 152 3.41 8.18 57.66
C LEU A 152 4.94 8.38 57.55
N ASP A 153 5.73 7.56 58.25
CA ASP A 153 7.19 7.67 58.20
C ASP A 153 7.75 7.13 56.86
N ASP A 154 7.13 6.11 56.26
CA ASP A 154 7.47 5.63 54.91
C ASP A 154 7.05 6.64 53.84
N ILE A 155 5.84 7.18 53.97
CA ILE A 155 5.31 8.26 53.13
C ILE A 155 6.29 9.44 53.09
N PHE A 156 6.63 10.01 54.26
CA PHE A 156 7.55 11.16 54.33
C PHE A 156 8.96 10.83 53.86
N LYS A 157 9.42 9.58 53.99
CA LYS A 157 10.72 9.13 53.50
C LYS A 157 10.74 9.04 51.98
N LYS A 158 9.69 8.52 51.35
CA LYS A 158 9.58 8.40 49.89
C LYS A 158 9.39 9.75 49.21
N ILE A 159 8.57 10.63 49.78
CA ILE A 159 8.37 11.98 49.23
C ILE A 159 9.48 12.96 49.62
N TYR A 160 10.45 12.57 50.47
CA TYR A 160 11.56 13.43 50.91
C TYR A 160 12.33 14.07 49.73
N HIS A 161 12.45 13.35 48.62
CA HIS A 161 13.13 13.84 47.42
C HIS A 161 12.30 14.84 46.60
N TYR A 162 11.04 15.04 46.96
CA TYR A 162 10.04 15.79 46.20
C TYR A 162 9.71 17.15 46.86
N TYR A 163 10.39 17.51 47.95
CA TYR A 163 10.28 18.81 48.60
C TYR A 163 11.59 19.24 49.29
N ASP A 164 11.84 20.53 49.41
CA ASP A 164 12.92 21.11 50.21
C ASP A 164 12.48 22.40 50.92
N PHE A 165 13.36 23.04 51.69
CA PHE A 165 13.01 24.26 52.43
C PHE A 165 12.72 25.45 51.50
N ILE A 166 13.16 25.41 50.25
CA ILE A 166 12.88 26.45 49.27
C ILE A 166 11.64 26.07 48.43
N ASP A 167 11.43 24.79 48.11
CA ASP A 167 10.25 24.23 47.41
C ASP A 167 9.42 23.29 48.29
N CYS A 168 8.36 23.83 48.87
CA CYS A 168 7.43 23.06 49.69
C CYS A 168 6.05 22.89 49.06
N SER A 169 5.94 23.06 47.73
CA SER A 169 4.64 23.07 47.02
C SER A 169 3.85 21.77 47.21
N LEU A 170 4.53 20.61 47.17
CA LEU A 170 3.92 19.30 47.45
C LEU A 170 3.42 19.21 48.89
N ILE A 171 4.21 19.71 49.86
CA ILE A 171 3.84 19.73 51.28
C ILE A 171 2.64 20.66 51.52
N VAL A 172 2.57 21.80 50.84
CA VAL A 172 1.44 22.73 50.90
C VAL A 172 0.17 22.08 50.35
N ALA A 173 0.25 21.42 49.19
CA ALA A 173 -0.88 20.71 48.59
C ALA A 173 -1.41 19.61 49.53
N MET A 174 -0.50 18.80 50.09
CA MET A 174 -0.84 17.75 51.03
C MET A 174 -1.48 18.30 52.32
N CYS A 175 -1.03 19.46 52.83
CA CYS A 175 -1.64 20.09 54.01
C CYS A 175 -3.00 20.71 53.72
N ASN A 176 -3.19 21.33 52.54
CA ASN A 176 -4.49 21.87 52.15
C ASN A 176 -5.55 20.76 52.03
N GLU A 177 -5.15 19.55 51.65
CA GLU A 177 -6.08 18.42 51.53
C GLU A 177 -6.40 17.81 52.91
N PHE A 178 -5.36 17.43 53.65
CA PHE A 178 -5.53 16.56 54.83
C PHE A 178 -5.53 17.28 56.18
N ILE A 179 -5.07 18.54 56.23
CA ILE A 179 -4.99 19.34 57.46
C ILE A 179 -5.53 20.77 57.23
N SER A 180 -6.60 20.88 56.45
CA SER A 180 -7.27 22.17 56.14
C SER A 180 -7.93 22.85 57.35
N ASP A 181 -8.17 22.11 58.41
CA ASP A 181 -8.75 22.53 59.69
C ASP A 181 -7.76 23.26 60.60
N GLU A 182 -6.46 22.94 60.53
CA GLU A 182 -5.40 23.61 61.30
C GLU A 182 -4.93 24.90 60.60
N LYS A 183 -5.82 25.89 60.57
CA LYS A 183 -5.65 27.15 59.83
C LYS A 183 -4.37 27.89 60.18
N ASP A 184 -4.00 27.92 61.46
CA ASP A 184 -2.82 28.66 61.93
C ASP A 184 -1.51 28.10 61.33
N LEU A 185 -1.37 26.77 61.27
CA LEU A 185 -0.20 26.11 60.69
C LEU A 185 -0.18 26.23 59.17
N LEU A 186 -1.34 26.15 58.53
CA LEU A 186 -1.48 26.28 57.09
C LEU A 186 -1.19 27.71 56.60
N ASP A 187 -1.62 28.71 57.37
CA ASP A 187 -1.30 30.11 57.11
C ASP A 187 0.18 30.41 57.36
N GLU A 188 0.78 29.83 58.41
CA GLU A 188 2.23 29.89 58.66
C GLU A 188 3.03 29.30 57.48
N LEU A 189 2.63 28.13 56.98
CA LEU A 189 3.25 27.47 55.83
C LEU A 189 3.06 28.29 54.54
N LYS A 190 1.88 28.87 54.29
CA LYS A 190 1.63 29.73 53.11
C LYS A 190 2.46 31.01 53.14
N VAL A 191 2.55 31.66 54.30
CA VAL A 191 3.42 32.83 54.50
C VAL A 191 4.89 32.46 54.30
N TYR A 192 5.29 31.27 54.77
CA TYR A 192 6.62 30.73 54.52
C TYR A 192 6.88 30.53 53.02
N THR A 193 5.97 29.90 52.28
CA THR A 193 6.10 29.67 50.83
C THR A 193 6.24 30.98 50.05
N LEU A 194 5.48 32.02 50.43
CA LEU A 194 5.61 33.36 49.83
C LEU A 194 6.98 33.98 50.10
N LYS A 195 7.52 33.82 51.31
CA LYS A 195 8.87 34.31 51.66
C LYS A 195 9.97 33.52 50.95
N ALA A 196 9.85 32.20 50.86
CA ALA A 196 10.78 31.36 50.11
C ALA A 196 10.78 31.71 48.60
N ASN A 197 9.60 31.97 48.02
CA ASN A 197 9.46 32.41 46.63
C ASN A 197 10.01 33.83 46.41
N ALA A 198 9.77 34.76 47.34
CA ALA A 198 10.36 36.10 47.28
C ALA A 198 11.89 36.05 47.39
N PHE A 199 12.44 35.17 48.23
CA PHE A 199 13.87 34.95 48.37
C PHE A 199 14.50 34.38 47.08
N ARG A 200 13.84 33.41 46.43
CA ARG A 200 14.27 32.84 45.13
C ARG A 200 14.43 33.88 44.02
N SER A 201 13.54 34.87 44.01
CA SER A 201 13.51 35.96 43.03
C SER A 201 14.25 37.21 43.51
N SER A 202 14.93 37.15 44.66
CA SER A 202 15.57 38.31 45.27
C SER A 202 16.83 38.74 44.51
N ARG A 203 17.13 40.05 44.60
CA ARG A 203 18.33 40.64 44.02
C ARG A 203 19.63 40.00 44.54
N PRO A 204 19.79 39.68 45.85
CA PRO A 204 20.99 39.01 46.34
C PRO A 204 21.19 37.59 45.79
N ILE A 205 20.12 36.81 45.56
CA ILE A 205 20.22 35.50 44.90
C ILE A 205 20.57 35.65 43.42
N THR A 206 20.10 36.70 42.76
CA THR A 206 20.46 37.01 41.37
C THR A 206 21.92 37.45 41.27
N GLU A 207 22.39 38.25 42.23
CA GLU A 207 23.80 38.67 42.35
C GLU A 207 24.70 37.51 42.77
N LEU A 208 24.25 36.59 43.63
CA LEU A 208 24.94 35.34 43.97
C LEU A 208 25.06 34.44 42.73
N LYS A 209 23.99 34.25 41.95
CA LYS A 209 24.02 33.53 40.67
C LYS A 209 25.01 34.16 39.69
N GLN A 210 25.09 35.50 39.64
CA GLN A 210 26.06 36.22 38.81
C GLN A 210 27.49 36.11 39.36
N LYS A 211 27.70 36.19 40.67
CA LYS A 211 29.01 35.99 41.33
C LYS A 211 29.50 34.56 41.14
N ILE A 212 28.66 33.54 41.34
CA ILE A 212 28.96 32.12 41.04
C ILE A 212 29.32 31.97 39.55
N ARG A 213 28.55 32.58 38.63
CA ARG A 213 28.90 32.61 37.20
C ARG A 213 30.21 33.34 36.90
N LYS A 214 30.64 34.29 37.73
CA LYS A 214 31.87 35.07 37.53
C LYS A 214 33.09 34.39 38.15
N VAL A 215 32.91 33.72 39.29
CA VAL A 215 33.93 32.96 40.03
C VAL A 215 34.18 31.60 39.35
N TYR A 216 33.12 30.90 38.95
CA TYR A 216 33.20 29.59 38.30
C TYR A 216 33.08 29.65 36.77
N GLY A 217 32.77 30.82 36.19
CA GLY A 217 32.71 31.03 34.74
C GLY A 217 34.01 30.71 33.98
N PRO A 218 35.20 31.03 34.51
CA PRO A 218 36.48 30.61 33.92
C PRO A 218 36.75 29.11 34.06
N TYR A 219 36.15 28.46 35.06
CA TYR A 219 36.21 27.02 35.29
C TYR A 219 35.12 26.25 34.50
N ARG A 220 34.46 26.88 33.51
CA ARG A 220 33.54 26.21 32.57
C ARG A 220 34.16 24.96 31.92
N ARG A 221 35.49 24.94 31.75
CA ARG A 221 36.23 23.76 31.26
C ARG A 221 36.17 22.53 32.18
N CYS A 222 35.72 22.65 33.42
CA CYS A 222 35.52 21.51 34.33
C CYS A 222 34.06 21.04 34.43
N LEU A 223 33.11 21.72 33.76
CA LEU A 223 31.75 21.21 33.53
C LEU A 223 31.69 20.26 32.31
N GLU A 224 32.75 20.19 31.51
CA GLU A 224 32.92 19.26 30.37
C GLU A 224 32.93 17.78 30.80
N ASN A 225 33.12 17.48 32.09
CA ASN A 225 33.08 16.12 32.63
C ASN A 225 31.71 15.70 33.20
N MET A 226 30.66 16.52 33.06
CA MET A 226 29.28 16.08 33.34
C MET A 226 28.69 15.43 32.08
N PRO A 227 27.99 14.28 32.18
CA PRO A 227 27.31 13.68 31.05
C PRO A 227 26.30 14.66 30.44
N LEU A 228 26.64 15.22 29.27
CA LEU A 228 25.74 16.01 28.44
C LEU A 228 25.09 15.07 27.45
N ILE A 229 23.78 14.83 27.56
CA ILE A 229 23.02 14.12 26.53
C ILE A 229 22.47 15.16 25.55
N CYS A 230 22.89 15.09 24.30
CA CYS A 230 22.30 15.84 23.19
C CYS A 230 21.42 14.89 22.39
N ILE A 231 20.12 15.18 22.30
CA ILE A 231 19.19 14.48 21.40
C ILE A 231 18.85 15.45 20.29
N GLU A 232 19.18 15.08 19.06
CA GLU A 232 18.82 15.88 17.88
C GLU A 232 17.58 15.27 17.23
N LEU A 233 16.54 16.09 17.12
CA LEU A 233 15.25 15.70 16.55
C LEU A 233 15.08 16.28 15.14
N GLN A 234 14.48 15.49 14.26
CA GLN A 234 14.36 15.79 12.83
C GLN A 234 13.38 16.92 12.48
N ASN A 235 12.34 17.14 13.28
CA ASN A 235 11.27 18.13 13.00
C ASN A 235 11.05 19.07 14.20
N PRO A 236 10.66 20.35 13.99
CA PRO A 236 10.36 21.28 15.07
C PRO A 236 9.16 20.78 15.91
N TRP A 237 9.34 20.78 17.23
CA TRP A 237 8.25 20.49 18.16
C TRP A 237 7.51 21.80 18.51
N ASN A 238 6.18 21.84 18.38
CA ASN A 238 5.35 23.01 18.71
C ASN A 238 4.84 22.93 20.16
N ASP A 239 4.20 23.97 20.70
CA ASP A 239 3.79 24.11 22.12
C ASP A 239 3.03 22.90 22.71
N VAL A 240 2.15 22.24 21.93
CA VAL A 240 1.39 21.02 22.33
C VAL A 240 2.31 19.81 22.62
N LYS A 241 3.56 19.84 22.13
CA LYS A 241 4.51 18.72 22.19
C LYS A 241 5.46 18.79 23.40
N ILE A 242 5.38 19.80 24.26
CA ILE A 242 6.18 19.89 25.51
C ILE A 242 5.83 18.73 26.47
N ASN A 243 4.57 18.27 26.50
CA ASN A 243 4.17 17.07 27.27
C ASN A 243 4.80 15.78 26.71
N GLY A 244 4.91 15.67 25.37
CA GLY A 244 5.61 14.57 24.73
C GLY A 244 7.11 14.53 25.08
N LEU A 245 7.72 15.69 25.36
CA LEU A 245 9.11 15.82 25.79
C LEU A 245 9.33 15.16 27.15
N TYR A 246 8.41 15.40 28.08
CA TYR A 246 8.42 14.78 29.41
C TYR A 246 8.25 13.26 29.32
N ILE A 247 7.33 12.78 28.47
CA ILE A 247 7.10 11.35 28.23
C ILE A 247 8.36 10.72 27.60
N LEU A 248 8.99 11.40 26.65
CA LEU A 248 10.22 10.96 25.99
C LEU A 248 11.37 10.83 27.00
N ILE A 249 11.53 11.80 27.88
CA ILE A 249 12.56 11.80 28.94
C ILE A 249 12.27 10.71 29.97
N LYS A 250 10.99 10.49 30.33
CA LYS A 250 10.55 9.37 31.18
C LYS A 250 10.88 8.01 30.54
N LYS A 251 10.79 7.87 29.22
CA LYS A 251 11.08 6.62 28.51
C LYS A 251 12.58 6.42 28.26
N LEU A 252 13.34 7.46 27.98
CA LEU A 252 14.77 7.35 27.62
C LEU A 252 15.73 7.36 28.81
N LEU A 253 15.34 7.90 29.98
CA LEU A 253 16.22 8.01 31.15
C LEU A 253 15.77 7.17 32.37
N PRO A 254 16.72 6.70 33.19
CA PRO A 254 16.46 6.03 34.48
C PRO A 254 15.56 6.83 35.43
N ILE A 255 14.80 6.16 36.29
CA ILE A 255 13.81 6.76 37.22
C ILE A 255 14.43 7.79 38.15
N GLU A 256 15.65 7.50 38.61
CA GLU A 256 16.41 8.27 39.59
C GLU A 256 16.80 9.66 39.06
N LEU A 257 16.73 9.85 37.75
CA LEU A 257 17.18 11.06 37.05
C LEU A 257 16.03 12.00 36.62
N ARG A 258 14.77 11.55 36.70
CA ARG A 258 13.64 12.21 36.00
C ARG A 258 13.23 13.56 36.57
N GLN A 259 13.52 13.86 37.84
CA GLN A 259 12.99 15.06 38.52
C GLN A 259 13.96 16.24 38.62
N SER A 260 15.27 16.00 38.63
CA SER A 260 16.28 17.08 38.67
C SER A 260 16.64 17.67 37.31
N ILE A 261 16.31 16.98 36.21
CA ILE A 261 16.75 17.32 34.85
C ILE A 261 15.93 18.44 34.20
N MET A 262 14.65 18.60 34.56
CA MET A 262 13.75 19.62 33.96
C MET A 262 14.29 21.06 34.08
N LYS A 263 15.11 21.36 35.09
CA LYS A 263 15.74 22.67 35.30
C LYS A 263 16.95 22.94 34.39
N TYR A 264 17.44 21.93 33.68
CA TYR A 264 18.67 21.97 32.87
C TYR A 264 18.42 21.67 31.38
N ILE A 265 17.17 21.53 30.95
CA ILE A 265 16.82 21.36 29.54
C ILE A 265 16.92 22.70 28.83
N THR A 266 17.79 22.78 27.85
CA THR A 266 17.80 23.90 26.89
C THR A 266 17.35 23.41 25.53
N ILE A 267 16.38 24.09 24.94
CA ILE A 267 15.86 23.87 23.59
C ILE A 267 16.42 24.99 22.69
N GLU A 268 17.02 24.63 21.56
CA GLU A 268 17.56 25.58 20.57
C GLU A 268 16.59 25.70 19.37
N GLU A 269 16.58 26.86 18.69
CA GLU A 269 15.62 27.18 17.63
C GLU A 269 16.16 26.79 16.24
N GLY A 270 15.34 26.14 15.39
CA GLY A 270 15.69 25.69 14.03
C GLY A 270 15.59 24.17 13.81
N SER A 271 15.86 23.39 14.86
CA SER A 271 15.57 21.96 15.08
C SER A 271 15.59 21.72 16.60
N VAL A 272 14.77 20.83 17.15
CA VAL A 272 14.70 20.64 18.62
C VAL A 272 15.90 19.82 19.09
N VAL A 273 16.96 20.53 19.46
CA VAL A 273 18.10 19.94 20.15
C VAL A 273 17.85 20.04 21.64
N MET A 274 17.70 18.89 22.31
CA MET A 274 17.61 18.84 23.77
C MET A 274 18.97 18.56 24.37
N LYS A 275 19.42 19.45 25.27
CA LYS A 275 20.64 19.26 26.07
C LYS A 275 20.24 18.95 27.51
N ILE A 276 20.68 17.80 28.01
CA ILE A 276 20.40 17.32 29.36
C ILE A 276 21.71 17.18 30.13
N ASN A 277 21.86 17.92 31.23
CA ASN A 277 22.99 17.81 32.15
C ASN A 277 22.64 16.88 33.32
N ILE A 278 23.35 15.76 33.45
CA ILE A 278 23.15 14.82 34.56
C ILE A 278 24.20 15.08 35.64
N LEU A 279 23.74 15.41 36.84
CA LEU A 279 24.59 15.56 38.02
C LEU A 279 24.83 14.16 38.64
N ASP A 280 26.08 13.87 39.01
CA ASP A 280 26.50 12.70 39.83
C ASP A 280 26.47 11.29 39.19
N ILE A 281 26.48 11.15 37.85
CA ILE A 281 26.57 9.84 37.16
C ILE A 281 27.73 9.80 36.15
N LYS A 282 28.36 8.64 35.97
CA LYS A 282 29.41 8.42 34.96
C LYS A 282 28.81 8.25 33.56
N SER A 283 29.44 8.83 32.54
CA SER A 283 29.03 8.75 31.13
C SER A 283 28.83 7.30 30.65
N ASP A 284 29.71 6.38 31.05
CA ASP A 284 29.66 4.96 30.65
C ASP A 284 28.33 4.27 31.00
N SER A 285 27.77 4.54 32.17
CA SER A 285 26.50 3.94 32.63
C SER A 285 25.29 4.46 31.86
N VAL A 286 25.35 5.70 31.37
CA VAL A 286 24.30 6.31 30.56
C VAL A 286 24.37 5.82 29.11
N ILE A 287 25.58 5.65 28.56
CA ILE A 287 25.81 5.08 27.22
C ILE A 287 25.26 3.65 27.16
N GLU A 288 25.54 2.81 28.16
CA GLU A 288 25.03 1.44 28.21
C GLU A 288 23.49 1.39 28.29
N TYR A 289 22.89 2.23 29.12
CA TYR A 289 21.43 2.30 29.26
C TYR A 289 20.72 2.77 27.98
N ILE A 290 21.22 3.84 27.35
CA ILE A 290 20.65 4.39 26.11
C ILE A 290 20.92 3.45 24.93
N GLY A 291 22.07 2.76 24.92
CA GLY A 291 22.38 1.74 23.93
C GLY A 291 21.38 0.57 23.91
N GLY A 292 20.74 0.28 25.04
CA GLY A 292 19.62 -0.67 25.10
C GLY A 292 18.33 -0.21 24.41
N LYS A 293 18.23 1.05 23.98
CA LYS A 293 17.00 1.67 23.44
C LYS A 293 17.10 2.11 21.98
N PHE A 294 18.12 1.68 21.23
CA PHE A 294 18.32 2.07 19.83
C PHE A 294 17.10 1.83 18.94
N GLN A 295 16.48 0.65 19.04
CA GLN A 295 15.30 0.31 18.23
C GLN A 295 14.11 1.22 18.54
N LEU A 296 13.92 1.62 19.81
CA LEU A 296 12.88 2.57 20.20
C LEU A 296 13.17 3.96 19.62
N MET A 297 14.42 4.42 19.72
CA MET A 297 14.86 5.73 19.23
C MET A 297 14.66 5.86 17.71
N HIS A 298 15.06 4.86 16.93
CA HIS A 298 14.84 4.83 15.49
C HIS A 298 13.35 4.94 15.13
N LEU A 299 12.50 4.15 15.79
CA LEU A 299 11.05 4.13 15.53
C LEU A 299 10.35 5.43 15.87
N ILE A 300 10.86 6.23 16.82
CA ILE A 300 10.25 7.50 17.23
C ILE A 300 10.92 8.73 16.61
N GLY A 301 11.86 8.53 15.67
CA GLY A 301 12.49 9.60 14.89
C GLY A 301 13.70 10.26 15.55
N ILE A 302 14.43 9.51 16.38
CA ILE A 302 15.69 9.92 16.99
C ILE A 302 16.83 9.19 16.27
N PHE A 303 17.62 9.95 15.51
CA PHE A 303 18.71 9.42 14.68
C PHE A 303 20.11 9.84 15.15
N SER A 304 20.16 10.82 16.07
CA SER A 304 21.41 11.33 16.63
C SER A 304 21.29 11.53 18.13
N VAL A 305 22.14 10.82 18.89
CA VAL A 305 22.30 11.00 20.34
C VAL A 305 23.78 11.04 20.68
N TYR A 306 24.20 12.13 21.34
CA TYR A 306 25.56 12.31 21.81
C TYR A 306 25.59 12.33 23.34
N ILE A 307 26.60 11.70 23.93
CA ILE A 307 26.89 11.81 25.37
C ILE A 307 28.32 12.35 25.50
N THR A 308 28.49 13.58 26.00
CA THR A 308 29.83 14.21 26.17
C THR A 308 30.69 14.09 24.91
N ASP A 309 30.13 14.53 23.77
CA ASP A 309 30.73 14.45 22.43
C ASP A 309 31.02 13.03 21.88
N TYR A 310 30.66 11.98 22.61
CA TYR A 310 30.67 10.61 22.12
C TYR A 310 29.36 10.29 21.38
N PRO A 311 29.40 9.90 20.09
CA PRO A 311 28.20 9.50 19.35
C PRO A 311 27.71 8.15 19.85
N VAL A 312 26.58 8.14 20.54
CA VAL A 312 25.91 6.90 20.99
C VAL A 312 25.02 6.36 19.87
N LEU A 313 24.34 7.25 19.15
CA LEU A 313 23.58 6.94 17.94
C LEU A 313 23.91 8.00 16.89
N GLN A 314 24.27 7.58 15.67
CA GLN A 314 24.49 8.46 14.53
C GLN A 314 24.17 7.69 13.25
N GLU A 315 22.93 7.82 12.78
CA GLU A 315 22.43 7.18 11.57
C GLU A 315 22.15 8.21 10.47
N ASP A 316 22.18 7.77 9.20
CA ASP A 316 21.83 8.63 8.06
C ASP A 316 20.37 9.10 8.18
N GLU A 317 20.15 10.41 8.01
CA GLU A 317 18.83 11.04 8.15
C GLU A 317 17.77 10.40 7.24
N ASN A 318 16.67 9.90 7.82
CA ASN A 318 15.52 9.45 7.04
C ASN A 318 14.60 10.63 6.70
N MET A 319 14.88 11.34 5.60
CA MET A 319 14.14 12.54 5.15
C MET A 319 12.61 12.40 4.99
N ASN A 320 12.06 11.19 5.13
CA ASN A 320 10.62 10.90 5.00
C ASN A 320 9.91 10.58 6.33
N PHE A 321 10.55 10.74 7.50
CA PHE A 321 9.94 10.40 8.79
C PHE A 321 8.69 11.24 9.11
N THR A 322 7.61 10.56 9.50
CA THR A 322 6.40 11.15 10.09
C THR A 322 5.92 10.26 11.24
N PHE A 323 5.19 10.80 12.22
CA PHE A 323 4.69 10.00 13.34
C PHE A 323 3.67 8.94 12.87
N GLU A 324 2.95 9.20 11.80
CA GLU A 324 2.02 8.26 11.18
C GLU A 324 2.74 7.08 10.53
N LEU A 325 3.87 7.33 9.84
CA LEU A 325 4.74 6.26 9.32
C LEU A 325 5.39 5.47 10.46
N ALA A 326 5.80 6.15 11.53
CA ALA A 326 6.33 5.53 12.74
C ALA A 326 5.33 4.58 13.40
N ILE A 327 4.04 4.94 13.45
CA ILE A 327 2.98 4.05 13.95
C ILE A 327 2.90 2.78 13.09
N PHE A 328 2.91 2.92 11.76
CA PHE A 328 2.89 1.75 10.87
C PHE A 328 4.12 0.86 11.03
N GLU A 329 5.29 1.46 11.24
CA GLU A 329 6.54 0.74 11.45
C GLU A 329 6.57 0.05 12.82
N ALA A 330 6.09 0.71 13.88
CA ALA A 330 5.94 0.12 15.21
C ALA A 330 4.97 -1.07 15.19
N VAL A 331 3.85 -0.95 14.47
CA VAL A 331 2.89 -2.06 14.26
C VAL A 331 3.53 -3.20 13.44
N THR A 332 4.33 -2.86 12.44
CA THR A 332 5.02 -3.82 11.57
C THR A 332 6.15 -4.55 12.29
N THR A 333 6.84 -3.90 13.21
CA THR A 333 7.93 -4.47 14.01
C THR A 333 7.45 -5.09 15.33
N CYS A 334 6.13 -5.02 15.61
CA CYS A 334 5.50 -5.46 16.85
C CYS A 334 6.07 -4.79 18.11
N ASN A 335 6.48 -3.52 18.01
CA ASN A 335 7.07 -2.77 19.11
C ASN A 335 6.01 -2.03 19.94
N ASN A 336 5.51 -2.69 20.98
CA ASN A 336 4.49 -2.16 21.90
C ASN A 336 4.96 -0.88 22.62
N GLU A 337 6.24 -0.80 22.98
CA GLU A 337 6.78 0.35 23.72
C GLU A 337 6.80 1.60 22.86
N ALA A 338 7.25 1.48 21.61
CA ALA A 338 7.23 2.57 20.63
C ALA A 338 5.80 2.99 20.30
N LEU A 339 4.90 2.03 20.10
CA LEU A 339 3.49 2.32 19.84
C LEU A 339 2.82 3.06 21.00
N GLN A 340 2.98 2.59 22.25
CA GLN A 340 2.42 3.27 23.42
C GLN A 340 2.94 4.70 23.56
N PHE A 341 4.23 4.91 23.29
CA PHE A 341 4.81 6.26 23.27
C PHE A 341 4.12 7.14 22.22
N LEU A 342 3.99 6.65 20.98
CA LEU A 342 3.38 7.38 19.87
C LEU A 342 1.91 7.70 20.14
N LEU A 343 1.14 6.78 20.73
CA LEU A 343 -0.28 6.98 21.07
C LEU A 343 -0.50 7.98 22.20
N GLN A 344 0.49 8.21 23.07
CA GLN A 344 0.42 9.24 24.12
C GLN A 344 0.68 10.67 23.59
N LEU A 345 1.12 10.82 22.33
CA LEU A 345 1.31 12.12 21.71
C LEU A 345 -0.02 12.62 21.15
N GLU A 346 -0.58 13.69 21.75
CA GLU A 346 -1.87 14.31 21.38
C GLU A 346 -2.00 14.72 19.90
N ALA A 347 -0.90 14.79 19.15
CA ALA A 347 -0.85 15.24 17.76
C ALA A 347 -0.96 14.12 16.71
N THR A 348 -1.04 12.85 17.10
CA THR A 348 -1.02 11.72 16.14
C THR A 348 -2.41 11.34 15.64
N ASN A 349 -2.58 11.27 14.32
CA ASN A 349 -3.81 10.71 13.74
C ASN A 349 -3.73 9.17 13.72
N ILE A 350 -4.34 8.54 14.71
CA ILE A 350 -4.38 7.08 14.89
C ILE A 350 -5.04 6.36 13.69
N ASP A 351 -5.97 7.04 13.02
CA ASP A 351 -6.71 6.52 11.86
C ASP A 351 -6.07 6.91 10.52
N HIS A 352 -4.83 7.39 10.52
CA HIS A 352 -4.09 7.63 9.29
C HIS A 352 -3.97 6.35 8.45
N THR A 353 -4.02 6.50 7.14
CA THR A 353 -4.04 5.38 6.19
C THR A 353 -2.83 5.37 5.28
N ASN A 354 -2.29 4.18 5.01
CA ASN A 354 -1.24 3.99 4.01
C ASN A 354 -1.76 4.10 2.56
N GLU A 355 -0.90 3.85 1.56
CA GLU A 355 -1.25 3.93 0.13
C GLU A 355 -2.44 3.04 -0.29
N GLU A 356 -2.71 1.94 0.44
CA GLU A 356 -3.83 1.04 0.20
C GLU A 356 -5.13 1.48 0.92
N GLY A 357 -5.07 2.56 1.71
CA GLY A 357 -6.15 3.01 2.57
C GLY A 357 -6.28 2.22 3.87
N LYS A 358 -5.26 1.47 4.30
CA LYS A 358 -5.31 0.67 5.54
C LYS A 358 -4.81 1.46 6.74
N THR A 359 -5.53 1.36 7.86
CA THR A 359 -5.13 1.96 9.15
C THR A 359 -4.16 1.07 9.93
N ALA A 360 -3.53 1.62 10.97
CA ALA A 360 -2.65 0.86 11.88
C ALA A 360 -3.37 -0.34 12.51
N LEU A 361 -4.65 -0.14 12.89
CA LEU A 361 -5.51 -1.20 13.45
C LEU A 361 -5.72 -2.35 12.46
N MET A 362 -5.95 -2.05 11.18
CA MET A 362 -6.10 -3.08 10.14
C MET A 362 -4.83 -3.91 9.95
N LEU A 363 -3.65 -3.27 9.98
CA LEU A 363 -2.37 -3.97 9.87
C LEU A 363 -2.09 -4.84 11.09
N ALA A 364 -2.42 -4.36 12.28
CA ALA A 364 -2.30 -5.12 13.53
C ALA A 364 -3.21 -6.37 13.53
N CYS A 365 -4.45 -6.21 13.06
CA CYS A 365 -5.40 -7.33 12.91
C CYS A 365 -4.90 -8.35 11.90
N LYS A 366 -4.36 -7.92 10.75
CA LYS A 366 -3.79 -8.82 9.73
C LYS A 366 -2.63 -9.68 10.27
N ARG A 367 -1.89 -9.17 11.25
CA ARG A 367 -0.72 -9.83 11.83
C ARG A 367 -1.02 -10.60 13.12
N GLY A 368 -2.25 -10.56 13.63
CA GLY A 368 -2.62 -11.24 14.86
C GLY A 368 -2.05 -10.60 16.15
N HIS A 369 -1.63 -9.33 16.12
CA HIS A 369 -0.93 -8.68 17.24
C HIS A 369 -1.92 -8.14 18.30
N LYS A 370 -2.37 -9.02 19.21
CA LYS A 370 -3.43 -8.73 20.20
C LYS A 370 -3.14 -7.51 21.09
N ASP A 371 -1.93 -7.38 21.63
CA ASP A 371 -1.58 -6.28 22.55
C ASP A 371 -1.57 -4.92 21.84
N ILE A 372 -1.15 -4.90 20.57
CA ILE A 372 -1.19 -3.73 19.69
C ILE A 372 -2.64 -3.36 19.37
N VAL A 373 -3.47 -4.34 19.01
CA VAL A 373 -4.90 -4.13 18.79
C VAL A 373 -5.53 -3.53 20.05
N HIS A 374 -5.24 -4.08 21.24
CA HIS A 374 -5.75 -3.55 22.50
C HIS A 374 -5.32 -2.08 22.71
N SER A 375 -4.04 -1.79 22.51
CA SER A 375 -3.48 -0.45 22.69
C SER A 375 -4.12 0.57 21.73
N LEU A 376 -4.30 0.21 20.46
CA LEU A 376 -4.94 1.06 19.46
C LEU A 376 -6.42 1.31 19.77
N LEU A 377 -7.16 0.28 20.19
CA LEU A 377 -8.58 0.41 20.57
C LEU A 377 -8.75 1.28 21.81
N SER A 378 -7.91 1.08 22.84
CA SER A 378 -7.91 1.88 24.06
C SER A 378 -7.56 3.35 23.78
N ALA A 379 -6.77 3.62 22.74
CA ALA A 379 -6.45 4.98 22.29
C ALA A 379 -7.55 5.60 21.39
N GLY A 380 -8.64 4.89 21.11
CA GLY A 380 -9.78 5.41 20.36
C GLY A 380 -9.71 5.20 18.84
N ALA A 381 -8.90 4.25 18.34
CA ALA A 381 -8.86 3.93 16.91
C ALA A 381 -10.25 3.55 16.36
N ASN A 382 -10.61 4.08 15.19
CA ASN A 382 -11.90 3.82 14.56
C ASN A 382 -11.97 2.40 14.00
N VAL A 383 -12.69 1.53 14.72
CA VAL A 383 -12.93 0.12 14.35
C VAL A 383 -13.68 -0.07 13.03
N ASN A 384 -14.45 0.93 12.61
CA ASN A 384 -15.36 0.87 11.47
C ASN A 384 -14.78 1.54 10.21
N PHE A 385 -13.52 1.98 10.25
CA PHE A 385 -12.85 2.53 9.09
C PHE A 385 -12.81 1.48 7.95
N GLN A 386 -13.04 1.92 6.71
CA GLN A 386 -12.98 1.08 5.51
C GLN A 386 -11.82 1.50 4.60
N CYS A 387 -11.00 0.54 4.17
CA CYS A 387 -9.92 0.83 3.23
C CYS A 387 -10.46 1.09 1.80
N LYS A 388 -9.58 1.36 0.83
CA LYS A 388 -9.99 1.61 -0.58
C LYS A 388 -10.83 0.49 -1.21
N LYS A 389 -10.70 -0.75 -0.70
CA LYS A 389 -11.48 -1.92 -1.13
C LYS A 389 -12.73 -2.19 -0.26
N GLY A 390 -12.99 -1.35 0.74
CA GLY A 390 -14.11 -1.49 1.67
C GLY A 390 -13.84 -2.38 2.88
N TRP A 391 -12.62 -2.91 3.06
CA TRP A 391 -12.30 -3.82 4.18
C TRP A 391 -12.21 -3.08 5.51
N THR A 392 -12.79 -3.67 6.56
CA THR A 392 -12.68 -3.23 7.96
C THR A 392 -11.68 -4.08 8.74
N ALA A 393 -11.28 -3.62 9.93
CA ALA A 393 -10.45 -4.41 10.84
C ALA A 393 -11.11 -5.75 11.23
N LEU A 394 -12.45 -5.75 11.40
CA LEU A 394 -13.23 -6.94 11.73
C LEU A 394 -13.22 -7.98 10.61
N MET A 395 -13.34 -7.55 9.35
CA MET A 395 -13.25 -8.46 8.19
C MET A 395 -11.88 -9.10 8.07
N ILE A 396 -10.81 -8.32 8.28
CA ILE A 396 -9.43 -8.82 8.25
C ILE A 396 -9.22 -9.87 9.35
N ALA A 397 -9.63 -9.58 10.59
CA ALA A 397 -9.53 -10.54 11.70
C ALA A 397 -10.40 -11.79 11.47
N SER A 398 -11.55 -11.63 10.81
CA SER A 398 -12.45 -12.74 10.45
C SER A 398 -11.83 -13.67 9.41
N GLU A 399 -11.09 -13.12 8.44
CA GLU A 399 -10.36 -13.90 7.43
C GLU A 399 -9.27 -14.80 8.04
N HIS A 400 -8.61 -14.32 9.10
CA HIS A 400 -7.49 -15.03 9.76
C HIS A 400 -7.93 -15.91 10.95
N ASN A 401 -9.24 -16.00 11.22
CA ASN A 401 -9.84 -16.75 12.33
C ASN A 401 -9.31 -16.34 13.73
N ASP A 402 -8.93 -15.08 13.90
CA ASP A 402 -8.37 -14.55 15.16
C ASP A 402 -9.47 -14.19 16.17
N ILE A 403 -10.07 -15.20 16.80
CA ILE A 403 -11.23 -15.04 17.68
C ILE A 403 -11.02 -14.03 18.82
N SER A 404 -9.80 -13.95 19.39
CA SER A 404 -9.50 -12.97 20.44
C SER A 404 -9.61 -11.54 19.91
N ILE A 405 -9.06 -11.27 18.72
CA ILE A 405 -9.09 -9.94 18.10
C ILE A 405 -10.52 -9.60 17.66
N VAL A 406 -11.23 -10.56 17.06
CA VAL A 406 -12.65 -10.39 16.70
C VAL A 406 -13.47 -9.99 17.93
N ARG A 407 -13.28 -10.66 19.08
CA ARG A 407 -13.97 -10.28 20.33
C ARG A 407 -13.62 -8.86 20.79
N MET A 408 -12.34 -8.49 20.75
CA MET A 408 -11.90 -7.14 21.12
C MET A 408 -12.51 -6.07 20.21
N LEU A 409 -12.55 -6.32 18.89
CA LEU A 409 -13.14 -5.41 17.92
C LEU A 409 -14.65 -5.27 18.13
N LEU A 410 -15.36 -6.38 18.36
CA LEU A 410 -16.79 -6.35 18.67
C LEU A 410 -17.06 -5.59 19.97
N GLN A 411 -16.28 -5.83 21.03
CA GLN A 411 -16.35 -5.07 22.30
C GLN A 411 -16.12 -3.57 22.10
N ALA A 412 -15.33 -3.18 21.10
CA ALA A 412 -15.10 -1.80 20.70
C ALA A 412 -16.14 -1.27 19.68
N ASN A 413 -17.30 -1.91 19.54
CA ASN A 413 -18.41 -1.54 18.64
C ASN A 413 -18.10 -1.65 17.13
N ALA A 414 -17.29 -2.64 16.73
CA ALA A 414 -17.12 -2.95 15.31
C ALA A 414 -18.44 -3.43 14.69
N ASN A 415 -18.81 -2.84 13.55
CA ASN A 415 -20.03 -3.12 12.81
C ASN A 415 -19.80 -4.29 11.82
N PRO A 416 -20.39 -5.48 12.06
CA PRO A 416 -20.24 -6.62 11.17
C PRO A 416 -21.03 -6.52 9.85
N HIS A 417 -21.95 -5.56 9.75
CA HIS A 417 -22.81 -5.36 8.57
C HIS A 417 -22.19 -4.47 7.50
N LEU A 418 -21.05 -3.84 7.78
CA LEU A 418 -20.30 -3.12 6.74
C LEU A 418 -19.93 -4.08 5.60
N LYS A 419 -19.87 -3.55 4.39
CA LYS A 419 -19.67 -4.33 3.16
C LYS A 419 -18.45 -3.85 2.40
N ILE A 420 -17.68 -4.78 1.85
CA ILE A 420 -16.61 -4.46 0.89
C ILE A 420 -17.23 -4.12 -0.49
N LEU A 421 -16.41 -3.71 -1.47
CA LEU A 421 -16.92 -3.23 -2.77
C LEU A 421 -17.81 -4.22 -3.54
N ASP A 422 -17.58 -5.53 -3.39
CA ASP A 422 -18.42 -6.58 -3.99
C ASP A 422 -19.71 -6.86 -3.19
N GLY A 423 -19.88 -6.24 -2.02
CA GLY A 423 -21.02 -6.43 -1.13
C GLY A 423 -20.80 -7.44 0.00
N ALA A 424 -19.62 -8.07 0.12
CA ALA A 424 -19.36 -9.05 1.16
C ALA A 424 -19.18 -8.42 2.56
N ASN A 425 -19.75 -9.05 3.58
CA ASN A 425 -19.67 -8.64 4.98
C ASN A 425 -18.74 -9.56 5.81
N ALA A 426 -18.57 -9.27 7.11
CA ALA A 426 -17.69 -10.05 7.98
C ALA A 426 -18.09 -11.55 8.09
N LEU A 427 -19.39 -11.85 8.06
CA LEU A 427 -19.90 -13.22 8.09
C LEU A 427 -19.55 -13.99 6.82
N MET A 428 -19.70 -13.37 5.65
CA MET A 428 -19.33 -13.96 4.36
C MET A 428 -17.83 -14.24 4.28
N VAL A 429 -16.99 -13.29 4.71
CA VAL A 429 -15.53 -13.46 4.77
C VAL A 429 -15.16 -14.61 5.70
N ALA A 430 -15.70 -14.65 6.92
CA ALA A 430 -15.46 -15.73 7.88
C ALA A 430 -15.90 -17.10 7.31
N SER A 431 -17.04 -17.14 6.62
CA SER A 431 -17.60 -18.38 6.06
C SER A 431 -16.79 -18.89 4.87
N GLY A 432 -16.28 -18.00 4.01
CA GLY A 432 -15.38 -18.38 2.91
C GLY A 432 -14.00 -18.83 3.38
N SER A 433 -13.47 -18.21 4.44
CA SER A 433 -12.14 -18.56 4.99
C SER A 433 -12.13 -19.78 5.90
N GLY A 434 -13.31 -20.30 6.31
CA GLY A 434 -13.38 -21.47 7.20
C GLY A 434 -13.26 -21.14 8.69
N SER A 435 -13.52 -19.89 9.08
CA SER A 435 -13.35 -19.38 10.45
C SER A 435 -14.54 -19.76 11.35
N TYR A 436 -14.67 -21.04 11.69
CA TYR A 436 -15.83 -21.61 12.42
C TYR A 436 -16.19 -20.85 13.70
N GLU A 437 -15.23 -20.56 14.57
CA GLU A 437 -15.49 -19.87 15.85
C GLU A 437 -15.94 -18.41 15.63
N VAL A 438 -15.46 -17.76 14.58
CA VAL A 438 -15.88 -16.41 14.19
C VAL A 438 -17.30 -16.43 13.62
N VAL A 439 -17.63 -17.38 12.74
CA VAL A 439 -19.00 -17.55 12.23
C VAL A 439 -19.96 -17.79 13.39
N LYS A 440 -19.63 -18.72 14.30
CA LYS A 440 -20.40 -19.01 15.50
C LYS A 440 -20.63 -17.76 16.35
N LEU A 441 -19.61 -16.95 16.54
CA LEU A 441 -19.71 -15.70 17.28
C LEU A 441 -20.64 -14.69 16.59
N LEU A 442 -20.47 -14.47 15.28
CA LEU A 442 -21.22 -13.48 14.51
C LEU A 442 -22.71 -13.82 14.34
N ILE A 443 -23.08 -15.10 14.32
CA ILE A 443 -24.48 -15.54 14.22
C ILE A 443 -25.16 -15.73 15.59
N SER A 444 -24.38 -15.90 16.67
CA SER A 444 -24.94 -16.14 18.00
C SER A 444 -25.63 -14.89 18.53
N ARG A 445 -26.91 -15.00 18.91
CA ARG A 445 -27.62 -13.94 19.64
C ARG A 445 -26.90 -13.67 20.96
N GLY A 446 -26.38 -12.45 21.14
CA GLY A 446 -25.98 -11.88 22.43
C GLY A 446 -25.41 -12.89 23.43
N VAL A 447 -24.27 -13.50 23.12
CA VAL A 447 -23.59 -14.38 24.09
C VAL A 447 -23.04 -13.50 25.22
N ASP A 448 -23.77 -13.57 26.34
CA ASP A 448 -23.52 -13.04 27.68
C ASP A 448 -22.03 -12.81 28.00
N TYR A 449 -21.54 -11.58 27.78
CA TYR A 449 -20.26 -11.14 28.33
C TYR A 449 -20.49 -10.61 29.75
N LYS A 450 -20.53 -11.51 30.74
CA LYS A 450 -20.31 -11.12 32.13
C LYS A 450 -18.82 -10.92 32.38
N TYR A 451 -18.29 -9.78 31.95
CA TYR A 451 -17.13 -9.18 32.61
C TYR A 451 -17.56 -7.85 33.22
N GLN A 452 -17.82 -7.88 34.52
CA GLN A 452 -18.04 -6.69 35.33
C GLN A 452 -16.77 -5.84 35.30
N GLN A 453 -16.79 -4.72 34.59
CA GLN A 453 -16.13 -3.53 35.14
C GLN A 453 -17.05 -3.01 36.25
N LYS A 454 -16.44 -2.54 37.35
CA LYS A 454 -17.11 -2.15 38.59
C LYS A 454 -18.09 -0.98 38.47
N ASP A 455 -18.29 -0.43 37.27
CA ASP A 455 -19.12 0.75 37.02
C ASP A 455 -20.26 0.42 36.04
N GLY A 456 -21.32 -0.20 36.56
CA GLY A 456 -22.72 0.04 36.14
C GLY A 456 -23.14 0.03 34.65
N GLY A 457 -22.42 -0.60 33.72
CA GLY A 457 -22.77 -0.64 32.29
C GLY A 457 -23.80 -1.71 31.91
N SER A 458 -24.84 -1.32 31.17
CA SER A 458 -25.92 -2.16 30.61
C SER A 458 -25.40 -3.30 29.72
N ALA A 459 -26.06 -4.46 29.78
CA ALA A 459 -25.80 -5.61 28.91
C ALA A 459 -25.76 -5.22 27.41
N PHE A 460 -24.64 -5.49 26.74
CA PHE A 460 -24.44 -5.20 25.31
C PHE A 460 -25.20 -6.20 24.44
N MET A 461 -26.15 -5.72 23.65
CA MET A 461 -26.92 -6.51 22.69
C MET A 461 -26.43 -6.17 21.28
N PHE A 462 -25.65 -7.05 20.64
CA PHE A 462 -25.35 -6.92 19.21
C PHE A 462 -26.53 -7.45 18.40
N GLU A 463 -26.95 -6.70 17.38
CA GLU A 463 -27.94 -7.17 16.41
C GLU A 463 -27.32 -8.30 15.58
N GLN A 464 -28.05 -9.41 15.40
CA GLN A 464 -27.56 -10.59 14.71
C GLN A 464 -27.22 -10.23 13.25
N VAL A 465 -26.09 -10.72 12.72
CA VAL A 465 -25.80 -10.55 11.29
C VAL A 465 -26.82 -11.34 10.47
N ASP A 466 -27.59 -10.62 9.66
CA ASP A 466 -28.55 -11.23 8.75
C ASP A 466 -27.83 -12.17 7.77
N THR A 467 -28.14 -13.46 7.91
CA THR A 467 -27.54 -14.55 7.14
C THR A 467 -28.09 -14.63 5.71
N SER A 468 -29.19 -13.91 5.41
CA SER A 468 -29.81 -13.84 4.09
C SER A 468 -29.20 -12.79 3.17
N LEU A 469 -28.30 -11.93 3.69
CA LEU A 469 -27.65 -10.90 2.89
C LEU A 469 -26.87 -11.51 1.72
N GLN A 470 -26.89 -10.82 0.58
CA GLN A 470 -26.19 -11.20 -0.64
C GLN A 470 -25.22 -10.10 -1.12
N THR A 471 -24.17 -10.52 -1.83
CA THR A 471 -23.28 -9.65 -2.61
C THR A 471 -23.99 -9.09 -3.84
N SER A 472 -23.34 -8.19 -4.60
CA SER A 472 -23.89 -7.67 -5.85
C SER A 472 -24.21 -8.77 -6.88
N ASP A 473 -23.45 -9.87 -6.83
CA ASP A 473 -23.60 -11.03 -7.72
C ASP A 473 -24.54 -12.11 -7.15
N GLY A 474 -25.12 -11.88 -5.96
CA GLY A 474 -26.06 -12.79 -5.32
C GLY A 474 -25.43 -13.85 -4.40
N TRP A 475 -24.16 -13.73 -4.03
CA TRP A 475 -23.50 -14.69 -3.13
C TRP A 475 -23.86 -14.45 -1.67
N ASN A 476 -24.10 -15.51 -0.90
CA ASN A 476 -24.27 -15.45 0.55
C ASN A 476 -23.20 -16.26 1.30
N ALA A 477 -23.17 -16.11 2.63
CA ALA A 477 -22.22 -16.80 3.50
C ALA A 477 -22.30 -18.34 3.39
N PHE A 478 -23.52 -18.86 3.17
CA PHE A 478 -23.78 -20.28 3.03
C PHE A 478 -23.20 -20.87 1.75
N MET A 479 -23.41 -20.21 0.61
CA MET A 479 -22.82 -20.59 -0.68
C MET A 479 -21.30 -20.62 -0.63
N LEU A 480 -20.68 -19.63 0.02
CA LEU A 480 -19.21 -19.57 0.18
C LEU A 480 -18.69 -20.74 1.01
N ALA A 481 -19.38 -21.08 2.12
CA ALA A 481 -19.02 -22.25 2.94
C ALA A 481 -19.17 -23.56 2.17
N CYS A 482 -20.26 -23.73 1.39
CA CYS A 482 -20.50 -24.90 0.56
C CYS A 482 -19.48 -25.04 -0.58
N GLN A 483 -19.13 -23.94 -1.26
CA GLN A 483 -18.13 -23.93 -2.33
C GLN A 483 -16.74 -24.36 -1.80
N LYS A 484 -16.38 -23.88 -0.61
CA LYS A 484 -15.05 -24.12 -0.02
C LYS A 484 -14.94 -25.41 0.79
N GLY A 485 -16.04 -26.11 1.03
CA GLY A 485 -16.03 -27.41 1.71
C GLY A 485 -16.04 -27.32 3.24
N HIS A 486 -16.51 -26.21 3.81
CA HIS A 486 -16.47 -25.98 5.26
C HIS A 486 -17.67 -26.60 5.98
N THR A 487 -17.73 -27.93 6.06
CA THR A 487 -18.88 -28.71 6.57
C THR A 487 -19.42 -28.23 7.92
N GLN A 488 -18.55 -27.94 8.89
CA GLN A 488 -18.96 -27.48 10.22
C GLN A 488 -19.66 -26.11 10.19
N ILE A 489 -19.26 -25.23 9.26
CA ILE A 489 -19.90 -23.92 9.07
C ILE A 489 -21.25 -24.09 8.36
N VAL A 490 -21.34 -25.00 7.38
CA VAL A 490 -22.61 -25.33 6.71
C VAL A 490 -23.64 -25.84 7.73
N GLU A 491 -23.28 -26.81 8.57
CA GLU A 491 -24.17 -27.31 9.64
C GLU A 491 -24.61 -26.19 10.59
N LEU A 492 -23.70 -25.29 10.93
CA LEU A 492 -23.95 -24.19 11.84
C LEU A 492 -24.90 -23.14 11.23
N LEU A 493 -24.74 -22.83 9.94
CA LEU A 493 -25.63 -21.91 9.21
C LEU A 493 -27.01 -22.53 8.96
N LEU A 494 -27.10 -23.85 8.70
CA LEU A 494 -28.40 -24.56 8.64
C LEU A 494 -29.12 -24.52 9.98
N LYS A 495 -28.41 -24.72 11.11
CA LYS A 495 -28.97 -24.54 12.46
C LYS A 495 -29.45 -23.11 12.72
N ALA A 496 -28.91 -22.12 12.01
CA ALA A 496 -29.35 -20.74 12.04
C ALA A 496 -30.50 -20.43 11.06
N HIS A 497 -31.12 -21.46 10.47
CA HIS A 497 -32.25 -21.38 9.53
C HIS A 497 -31.96 -20.57 8.25
N VAL A 498 -30.76 -20.71 7.70
CA VAL A 498 -30.45 -20.17 6.36
C VAL A 498 -31.20 -20.97 5.29
N ASP A 499 -31.81 -20.28 4.33
CA ASP A 499 -32.43 -20.91 3.15
C ASP A 499 -31.35 -21.39 2.16
N PRO A 500 -31.19 -22.72 1.96
CA PRO A 500 -30.20 -23.27 1.04
C PRO A 500 -30.58 -23.10 -0.44
N ASN A 501 -31.82 -22.72 -0.76
CA ASN A 501 -32.34 -22.60 -2.12
C ASN A 501 -32.08 -21.25 -2.77
N ILE A 502 -31.54 -20.29 -2.02
CA ILE A 502 -31.13 -18.99 -2.56
C ILE A 502 -30.15 -19.22 -3.72
N GLN A 503 -30.32 -18.43 -4.79
CA GLN A 503 -29.48 -18.47 -5.99
C GLN A 503 -28.72 -17.16 -6.21
N THR A 504 -27.55 -17.26 -6.83
CA THR A 504 -26.83 -16.12 -7.39
C THR A 504 -27.59 -15.55 -8.60
N ASN A 505 -27.16 -14.39 -9.10
CA ASN A 505 -27.78 -13.78 -10.31
C ASN A 505 -27.69 -14.68 -11.56
N ASN A 506 -26.77 -15.65 -11.56
CA ASN A 506 -26.57 -16.61 -12.66
C ASN A 506 -27.30 -17.95 -12.41
N GLY A 507 -28.11 -18.06 -11.37
CA GLY A 507 -28.88 -19.26 -11.02
C GLY A 507 -28.10 -20.33 -10.25
N TRP A 508 -26.93 -20.00 -9.68
CA TRP A 508 -26.14 -20.96 -8.88
C TRP A 508 -26.62 -20.99 -7.43
N ASN A 509 -26.90 -22.17 -6.88
CA ASN A 509 -27.19 -22.38 -5.45
C ASN A 509 -26.04 -23.11 -4.72
N ALA A 510 -26.16 -23.24 -3.40
CA ALA A 510 -25.18 -23.91 -2.55
C ALA A 510 -24.97 -25.39 -2.91
N PHE A 511 -26.02 -26.07 -3.39
CA PHE A 511 -25.98 -27.48 -3.79
C PHE A 511 -25.16 -27.72 -5.05
N ILE A 512 -25.36 -26.90 -6.09
CA ILE A 512 -24.57 -26.90 -7.32
C ILE A 512 -23.08 -26.68 -7.00
N PHE A 513 -22.76 -25.73 -6.10
CA PHE A 513 -21.38 -25.50 -5.67
C PHE A 513 -20.78 -26.69 -4.93
N ALA A 514 -21.51 -27.30 -3.98
CA ALA A 514 -21.02 -28.45 -3.23
C ALA A 514 -20.75 -29.66 -4.14
N CYS A 515 -21.65 -29.92 -5.10
CA CYS A 515 -21.52 -31.02 -6.06
C CYS A 515 -20.35 -30.81 -7.03
N GLY A 516 -20.21 -29.63 -7.63
CA GLY A 516 -19.12 -29.35 -8.56
C GLY A 516 -17.73 -29.36 -7.92
N ASN A 517 -17.62 -29.02 -6.63
CA ASN A 517 -16.34 -29.02 -5.91
C ASN A 517 -16.03 -30.34 -5.17
N GLY A 518 -16.91 -31.35 -5.23
CA GLY A 518 -16.62 -32.68 -4.68
C GLY A 518 -16.86 -32.84 -3.18
N HIS A 519 -17.68 -32.00 -2.56
CA HIS A 519 -17.87 -31.99 -1.10
C HIS A 519 -18.98 -32.95 -0.64
N THR A 520 -18.76 -34.26 -0.74
CA THR A 520 -19.77 -35.32 -0.50
C THR A 520 -20.57 -35.16 0.81
N GLN A 521 -19.90 -34.84 1.93
CA GLN A 521 -20.56 -34.65 3.23
C GLN A 521 -21.56 -33.47 3.22
N ILE A 522 -21.23 -32.39 2.52
CA ILE A 522 -22.11 -31.23 2.38
C ILE A 522 -23.30 -31.60 1.47
N VAL A 523 -23.06 -32.35 0.39
CA VAL A 523 -24.13 -32.83 -0.50
C VAL A 523 -25.13 -33.70 0.27
N GLU A 524 -24.66 -34.66 1.07
CA GLU A 524 -25.53 -35.47 1.93
C GLU A 524 -26.35 -34.65 2.93
N LEU A 525 -25.74 -33.60 3.52
CA LEU A 525 -26.44 -32.69 4.43
C LEU A 525 -27.52 -31.89 3.69
N LEU A 526 -27.23 -31.35 2.52
CA LEU A 526 -28.17 -30.56 1.73
C LEU A 526 -29.35 -31.40 1.22
N LEU A 527 -29.11 -32.66 0.82
CA LEU A 527 -30.18 -33.58 0.43
C LEU A 527 -31.11 -33.89 1.62
N LYS A 528 -30.58 -34.02 2.84
CA LYS A 528 -31.39 -34.20 4.06
C LYS A 528 -32.29 -32.99 4.34
N GLU A 529 -31.85 -31.79 3.99
CA GLU A 529 -32.63 -30.55 4.08
C GLU A 529 -33.60 -30.35 2.89
N GLN A 530 -33.79 -31.36 2.04
CA GLN A 530 -34.73 -31.35 0.91
C GLN A 530 -34.46 -30.25 -0.13
N VAL A 531 -33.19 -29.92 -0.36
CA VAL A 531 -32.80 -29.03 -1.47
C VAL A 531 -33.12 -29.70 -2.80
N ASP A 532 -33.74 -28.97 -3.71
CA ASP A 532 -34.04 -29.45 -5.07
C ASP A 532 -32.73 -29.69 -5.86
N PRO A 533 -32.40 -30.94 -6.21
CA PRO A 533 -31.17 -31.27 -6.91
C PRO A 533 -31.22 -31.00 -8.43
N ASP A 534 -32.40 -30.79 -9.00
CA ASP A 534 -32.62 -30.61 -10.45
C ASP A 534 -32.53 -29.14 -10.89
N VAL A 535 -32.21 -28.23 -9.96
CA VAL A 535 -32.04 -26.81 -10.25
C VAL A 535 -30.96 -26.58 -11.30
N GLN A 536 -31.31 -25.83 -12.34
CA GLN A 536 -30.39 -25.38 -13.38
C GLN A 536 -30.03 -23.90 -13.24
N THR A 537 -28.77 -23.59 -13.48
CA THR A 537 -28.27 -22.24 -13.71
C THR A 537 -28.82 -21.66 -15.03
N ASN A 538 -28.62 -20.36 -15.26
CA ASN A 538 -29.06 -19.69 -16.49
C ASN A 538 -28.49 -20.31 -17.78
N ASP A 539 -27.31 -20.95 -17.69
CA ASP A 539 -26.64 -21.62 -18.82
C ASP A 539 -26.99 -23.12 -18.94
N GLY A 540 -27.92 -23.59 -18.12
CA GLY A 540 -28.40 -24.98 -18.08
C GLY A 540 -27.53 -25.94 -17.27
N TRP A 541 -26.51 -25.48 -16.54
CA TRP A 541 -25.76 -26.36 -15.62
C TRP A 541 -26.61 -26.78 -14.43
N ASN A 542 -26.64 -28.07 -14.10
CA ASN A 542 -27.13 -28.58 -12.82
C ASN A 542 -25.99 -29.23 -12.01
N ALA A 543 -26.31 -29.63 -10.78
CA ALA A 543 -25.39 -30.29 -9.87
C ALA A 543 -24.83 -31.62 -10.44
N PHE A 544 -25.67 -32.38 -11.15
CA PHE A 544 -25.32 -33.67 -11.74
C PHE A 544 -24.28 -33.55 -12.85
N ILE A 545 -24.49 -32.65 -13.80
CA ILE A 545 -23.56 -32.37 -14.90
C ILE A 545 -22.18 -31.97 -14.34
N LEU A 546 -22.13 -31.10 -13.33
CA LEU A 546 -20.87 -30.66 -12.72
C LEU A 546 -20.17 -31.78 -11.95
N ALA A 547 -20.91 -32.64 -11.24
CA ALA A 547 -20.33 -33.79 -10.57
C ALA A 547 -19.71 -34.77 -11.57
N CYS A 548 -20.40 -35.03 -12.69
CA CYS A 548 -19.89 -35.86 -13.78
C CYS A 548 -18.70 -35.23 -14.52
N GLN A 549 -18.75 -33.92 -14.78
CA GLN A 549 -17.65 -33.19 -15.44
C GLN A 549 -16.36 -33.24 -14.64
N ASN A 550 -16.42 -33.17 -13.32
CA ASN A 550 -15.25 -33.17 -12.46
C ASN A 550 -14.87 -34.56 -11.92
N GLY A 551 -15.62 -35.61 -12.29
CA GLY A 551 -15.30 -36.98 -11.93
C GLY A 551 -15.61 -37.36 -10.48
N HIS A 552 -16.58 -36.70 -9.83
CA HIS A 552 -16.91 -36.94 -8.41
C HIS A 552 -17.81 -38.18 -8.24
N THR A 553 -17.25 -39.37 -8.48
CA THR A 553 -17.95 -40.68 -8.53
C THR A 553 -18.94 -40.90 -7.39
N GLN A 554 -18.56 -40.61 -6.13
CA GLN A 554 -19.42 -40.79 -4.96
C GLN A 554 -20.65 -39.88 -4.97
N ILE A 555 -20.49 -38.64 -5.45
CA ILE A 555 -21.61 -37.69 -5.57
C ILE A 555 -22.51 -38.13 -6.72
N VAL A 556 -21.95 -38.58 -7.84
CA VAL A 556 -22.75 -39.13 -8.95
C VAL A 556 -23.61 -40.31 -8.49
N GLU A 557 -23.03 -41.27 -7.78
CA GLU A 557 -23.77 -42.41 -7.22
C GLU A 557 -24.87 -41.96 -6.24
N LEU A 558 -24.58 -40.98 -5.38
CA LEU A 558 -25.54 -40.42 -4.44
C LEU A 558 -26.71 -39.72 -5.16
N LEU A 559 -26.43 -38.91 -6.18
CA LEU A 559 -27.46 -38.21 -6.95
C LEU A 559 -28.32 -39.17 -7.77
N LEU A 560 -27.74 -40.22 -8.37
CA LEU A 560 -28.50 -41.28 -9.05
C LEU A 560 -29.44 -42.00 -8.08
N LYS A 561 -28.97 -42.29 -6.86
CA LYS A 561 -29.78 -42.91 -5.81
C LYS A 561 -30.98 -42.04 -5.38
N GLU A 562 -30.80 -40.72 -5.34
CA GLU A 562 -31.88 -39.76 -5.06
C GLU A 562 -32.77 -39.47 -6.28
N LYS A 563 -32.57 -40.17 -7.41
CA LYS A 563 -33.36 -40.07 -8.65
C LYS A 563 -33.31 -38.69 -9.34
N VAL A 564 -32.18 -37.99 -9.22
CA VAL A 564 -31.88 -36.79 -10.02
C VAL A 564 -31.89 -37.16 -11.50
N ASP A 565 -32.49 -36.33 -12.35
CA ASP A 565 -32.57 -36.64 -13.79
C ASP A 565 -31.17 -36.57 -14.43
N PRO A 566 -30.61 -37.70 -14.90
CA PRO A 566 -29.28 -37.69 -15.47
C PRO A 566 -29.26 -37.12 -16.90
N ASN A 567 -30.40 -37.06 -17.58
CA ASN A 567 -30.53 -36.68 -18.99
C ASN A 567 -30.62 -35.18 -19.23
N VAL A 568 -30.54 -34.38 -18.17
CA VAL A 568 -30.56 -32.92 -18.25
C VAL A 568 -29.45 -32.41 -19.18
N GLN A 569 -29.83 -31.52 -20.09
CA GLN A 569 -28.94 -30.88 -21.05
C GLN A 569 -28.73 -29.41 -20.69
N ARG A 570 -27.53 -28.91 -20.95
CA ARG A 570 -27.23 -27.49 -20.98
C ARG A 570 -27.85 -26.82 -22.20
N ASN A 571 -27.83 -25.48 -22.22
CA ASN A 571 -28.33 -24.69 -23.35
C ASN A 571 -27.59 -24.98 -24.68
N ASP A 572 -26.38 -25.56 -24.63
CA ASP A 572 -25.58 -25.97 -25.79
C ASP A 572 -25.79 -27.44 -26.19
N GLY A 573 -26.73 -28.15 -25.53
CA GLY A 573 -27.04 -29.56 -25.79
C GLY A 573 -26.09 -30.56 -25.13
N MET A 574 -25.10 -30.10 -24.34
CA MET A 574 -24.19 -30.99 -23.62
C MET A 574 -24.87 -31.58 -22.37
N ASN A 575 -24.70 -32.89 -22.14
CA ASN A 575 -25.20 -33.60 -20.97
C ASN A 575 -24.05 -34.16 -20.09
N ALA A 576 -24.42 -34.71 -18.94
CA ALA A 576 -23.48 -35.24 -17.95
C ALA A 576 -22.58 -36.37 -18.51
N PHE A 577 -23.13 -37.24 -19.36
CA PHE A 577 -22.38 -38.32 -20.01
C PHE A 577 -21.31 -37.79 -20.96
N MET A 578 -21.64 -36.81 -21.81
CA MET A 578 -20.68 -36.18 -22.73
C MET A 578 -19.52 -35.52 -21.99
N PHE A 579 -19.78 -34.87 -20.84
CA PHE A 579 -18.71 -34.31 -20.01
C PHE A 579 -17.86 -35.39 -19.34
N ALA A 580 -18.46 -36.45 -18.81
CA ALA A 580 -17.73 -37.57 -18.20
C ALA A 580 -16.81 -38.26 -19.21
N CYS A 581 -17.31 -38.54 -20.42
CA CYS A 581 -16.51 -39.09 -21.53
C CYS A 581 -15.43 -38.11 -21.97
N GLY A 582 -15.78 -36.85 -22.23
CA GLY A 582 -14.87 -35.83 -22.74
C GLY A 582 -13.69 -35.51 -21.82
N ASN A 583 -13.85 -35.74 -20.52
CA ASN A 583 -12.81 -35.55 -19.49
C ASN A 583 -12.16 -36.85 -19.02
N GLY A 584 -12.56 -38.02 -19.57
CA GLY A 584 -11.93 -39.31 -19.30
C GLY A 584 -12.28 -39.92 -17.94
N HIS A 585 -13.43 -39.61 -17.36
CA HIS A 585 -13.87 -40.14 -16.06
C HIS A 585 -14.53 -41.52 -16.21
N THR A 586 -13.71 -42.56 -16.43
CA THR A 586 -14.16 -43.93 -16.75
C THR A 586 -15.13 -44.53 -15.73
N GLU A 587 -14.89 -44.35 -14.43
CA GLU A 587 -15.77 -44.86 -13.36
C GLU A 587 -17.16 -44.21 -13.40
N VAL A 588 -17.23 -42.90 -13.69
CA VAL A 588 -18.49 -42.18 -13.85
C VAL A 588 -19.23 -42.67 -15.09
N VAL A 589 -18.52 -42.90 -16.20
CA VAL A 589 -19.10 -43.44 -17.44
C VAL A 589 -19.70 -44.83 -17.19
N GLU A 590 -18.98 -45.73 -16.52
CA GLU A 590 -19.49 -47.06 -16.17
C GLU A 590 -20.75 -47.00 -15.29
N LEU A 591 -20.77 -46.09 -14.30
CA LEU A 591 -21.94 -45.87 -13.45
C LEU A 591 -23.16 -45.38 -14.24
N LEU A 592 -22.97 -44.40 -15.14
CA LEU A 592 -24.05 -43.87 -15.97
C LEU A 592 -24.62 -44.92 -16.92
N LEU A 593 -23.76 -45.78 -17.50
CA LEU A 593 -24.19 -46.87 -18.39
C LEU A 593 -25.00 -47.96 -17.65
N LYS A 594 -24.71 -48.18 -16.37
CA LYS A 594 -25.37 -49.21 -15.56
C LYS A 594 -26.81 -48.86 -15.17
N GLU A 595 -27.11 -47.59 -14.95
CA GLU A 595 -28.41 -47.10 -14.46
C GLU A 595 -29.43 -46.77 -15.58
N GLN A 596 -29.26 -47.32 -16.79
CA GLN A 596 -30.15 -47.09 -17.95
C GLN A 596 -30.26 -45.61 -18.36
N PHE A 597 -29.16 -44.85 -18.30
CA PHE A 597 -29.05 -43.58 -19.01
C PHE A 597 -29.41 -43.80 -20.48
N ASP A 598 -30.26 -42.97 -21.07
CA ASP A 598 -30.67 -43.10 -22.46
C ASP A 598 -29.75 -42.24 -23.34
N PRO A 599 -28.65 -42.78 -23.91
CA PRO A 599 -27.77 -42.01 -24.78
C PRO A 599 -28.42 -41.62 -26.11
N ASN A 600 -29.67 -42.02 -26.36
CA ASN A 600 -30.32 -41.94 -27.66
C ASN A 600 -30.83 -40.54 -28.05
N ASP A 601 -30.84 -39.56 -27.14
CA ASP A 601 -31.28 -38.19 -27.50
C ASP A 601 -30.25 -37.41 -28.33
N ASN A 602 -29.02 -37.91 -28.52
CA ASN A 602 -28.10 -37.37 -29.53
C ASN A 602 -26.92 -38.32 -29.88
N GLN A 603 -27.21 -39.46 -30.54
CA GLN A 603 -26.23 -40.49 -30.89
C GLN A 603 -24.94 -39.95 -31.56
N ASN A 604 -25.05 -38.89 -32.37
CA ASN A 604 -23.90 -38.25 -33.02
C ASN A 604 -22.97 -37.53 -32.04
N ASN A 605 -23.49 -36.85 -31.02
CA ASN A 605 -22.67 -36.22 -29.99
C ASN A 605 -22.00 -37.25 -29.08
N THR A 606 -22.70 -38.35 -28.79
CA THR A 606 -22.14 -39.50 -28.04
C THR A 606 -20.97 -40.13 -28.82
N PHE A 607 -21.11 -40.26 -30.14
CA PHE A 607 -20.04 -40.71 -31.03
C PHE A 607 -18.85 -39.75 -31.07
N MET A 608 -19.09 -38.44 -31.15
CA MET A 608 -18.05 -37.40 -31.07
C MET A 608 -17.28 -37.46 -29.74
N ALA A 609 -18.00 -37.64 -28.63
CA ALA A 609 -17.40 -37.75 -27.30
C ALA A 609 -16.53 -39.01 -27.16
N ALA A 610 -16.97 -40.15 -27.69
CA ALA A 610 -16.19 -41.40 -27.72
C ALA A 610 -14.91 -41.25 -28.58
N CYS A 611 -15.01 -40.59 -29.73
CA CYS A 611 -13.86 -40.30 -30.59
C CYS A 611 -12.86 -39.33 -29.93
N LYS A 612 -13.34 -38.40 -29.11
CA LYS A 612 -12.50 -37.49 -28.32
C LYS A 612 -11.82 -38.19 -27.14
N SER A 613 -12.53 -39.09 -26.46
CA SER A 613 -12.05 -39.77 -25.24
C SER A 613 -11.08 -40.93 -25.52
N GLY A 614 -11.13 -41.51 -26.73
CA GLY A 614 -10.29 -42.65 -27.09
C GLY A 614 -10.94 -44.01 -26.86
N ASP A 615 -12.24 -44.04 -26.55
CA ASP A 615 -13.00 -45.27 -26.31
C ASP A 615 -13.27 -46.02 -27.60
N THR A 616 -12.31 -46.85 -28.00
CA THR A 616 -12.34 -47.58 -29.27
C THR A 616 -13.49 -48.59 -29.32
N GLN A 617 -13.79 -49.25 -28.20
CA GLN A 617 -14.85 -50.26 -28.14
C GLN A 617 -16.24 -49.62 -28.30
N ARG A 618 -16.46 -48.45 -27.68
CA ARG A 618 -17.74 -47.74 -27.83
C ARG A 618 -17.87 -47.10 -29.21
N VAL A 619 -16.78 -46.63 -29.81
CA VAL A 619 -16.77 -46.18 -31.22
C VAL A 619 -17.20 -47.33 -32.14
N GLU A 620 -16.65 -48.53 -31.98
CA GLU A 620 -17.02 -49.71 -32.77
C GLU A 620 -18.51 -50.07 -32.61
N GLN A 621 -19.05 -50.09 -31.38
CA GLN A 621 -20.49 -50.31 -31.14
C GLN A 621 -21.37 -49.22 -31.77
N LEU A 622 -21.00 -47.95 -31.64
CA LEU A 622 -21.80 -46.85 -32.21
C LEU A 622 -21.78 -46.87 -33.75
N LEU A 623 -20.70 -47.34 -34.38
CA LEU A 623 -20.66 -47.59 -35.82
C LEU A 623 -21.65 -48.69 -36.25
N GLU A 624 -21.85 -49.74 -35.43
CA GLU A 624 -22.88 -50.77 -35.68
C GLU A 624 -24.32 -50.20 -35.56
N GLU A 625 -24.51 -49.19 -34.71
CA GLU A 625 -25.80 -48.50 -34.48
C GLU A 625 -26.17 -47.48 -35.58
N GLN A 626 -25.38 -47.36 -36.67
CA GLN A 626 -25.62 -46.48 -37.84
C GLN A 626 -25.55 -44.96 -37.55
N VAL A 627 -24.61 -44.53 -36.70
CA VAL A 627 -24.35 -43.08 -36.45
C VAL A 627 -23.82 -42.33 -37.68
N ASP A 628 -24.09 -41.02 -37.75
CA ASP A 628 -23.55 -40.16 -38.80
C ASP A 628 -22.07 -39.84 -38.53
N THR A 629 -21.17 -40.55 -39.21
CA THR A 629 -19.71 -40.36 -39.08
C THR A 629 -19.21 -39.03 -39.62
N ASN A 630 -20.01 -38.36 -40.46
CA ASN A 630 -19.70 -37.05 -41.05
C ASN A 630 -20.34 -35.89 -40.27
N PHE A 631 -21.02 -36.17 -39.15
CA PHE A 631 -21.58 -35.15 -38.28
C PHE A 631 -20.53 -34.10 -37.88
N GLN A 632 -20.92 -32.84 -37.94
CA GLN A 632 -20.09 -31.71 -37.56
C GLN A 632 -20.71 -30.98 -36.37
N THR A 633 -19.88 -30.64 -35.38
CA THR A 633 -20.26 -29.73 -34.30
C THR A 633 -20.48 -28.30 -34.83
N ASN A 634 -21.03 -27.41 -33.99
CA ASN A 634 -21.31 -26.02 -34.38
C ASN A 634 -20.08 -25.23 -34.88
N ASP A 635 -18.87 -25.66 -34.50
CA ASP A 635 -17.58 -25.13 -34.95
C ASP A 635 -17.05 -25.81 -36.24
N GLY A 636 -17.79 -26.77 -36.81
CA GLY A 636 -17.43 -27.49 -38.03
C GLY A 636 -16.48 -28.69 -37.81
N CYS A 637 -16.18 -29.09 -36.57
CA CYS A 637 -15.32 -30.24 -36.29
C CYS A 637 -16.08 -31.57 -36.42
N ASN A 638 -15.46 -32.61 -36.99
CA ASN A 638 -16.03 -33.95 -37.10
C ASN A 638 -15.30 -34.98 -36.21
N ALA A 639 -15.81 -36.21 -36.14
CA ALA A 639 -15.30 -37.27 -35.28
C ALA A 639 -13.83 -37.62 -35.57
N PHE A 640 -13.47 -37.54 -36.85
CA PHE A 640 -12.11 -37.76 -37.31
C PHE A 640 -11.14 -36.66 -36.84
N MET A 641 -11.53 -35.38 -36.93
CA MET A 641 -10.77 -34.28 -36.36
C MET A 641 -10.56 -34.43 -34.85
N MET A 642 -11.59 -34.86 -34.13
CA MET A 642 -11.52 -35.09 -32.68
C MET A 642 -10.52 -36.21 -32.34
N ALA A 643 -10.55 -37.34 -33.08
CA ALA A 643 -9.59 -38.42 -32.90
C ALA A 643 -8.15 -37.97 -33.24
N CYS A 644 -7.98 -37.21 -34.33
CA CYS A 644 -6.69 -36.67 -34.74
C CYS A 644 -6.12 -35.61 -33.80
N GLN A 645 -6.97 -34.76 -33.22
CA GLN A 645 -6.57 -33.75 -32.23
C GLN A 645 -6.07 -34.39 -30.94
N ASN A 646 -6.72 -35.47 -30.50
CA ASN A 646 -6.42 -36.13 -29.22
C ASN A 646 -5.44 -37.31 -29.34
N GLY A 647 -5.01 -37.67 -30.55
CA GLY A 647 -3.93 -38.66 -30.75
C GLY A 647 -4.41 -40.11 -30.78
N HIS A 648 -5.70 -40.35 -30.97
CA HIS A 648 -6.29 -41.68 -30.94
C HIS A 648 -6.10 -42.41 -32.28
N THR A 649 -4.88 -42.89 -32.53
CA THR A 649 -4.46 -43.50 -33.81
C THR A 649 -5.34 -44.68 -34.24
N GLN A 650 -5.84 -45.49 -33.29
CA GLN A 650 -6.70 -46.63 -33.60
C GLN A 650 -8.09 -46.19 -34.09
N ILE A 651 -8.68 -45.18 -33.45
CA ILE A 651 -9.94 -44.57 -33.89
C ILE A 651 -9.74 -43.87 -35.23
N ALA A 652 -8.63 -43.14 -35.42
CA ALA A 652 -8.30 -42.51 -36.70
C ALA A 652 -8.16 -43.56 -37.82
N LYS A 653 -7.56 -44.73 -37.56
CA LYS A 653 -7.48 -45.86 -38.50
C LYS A 653 -8.87 -46.43 -38.85
N LEU A 654 -9.69 -46.68 -37.83
CA LEU A 654 -11.06 -47.18 -37.98
C LEU A 654 -11.88 -46.24 -38.88
N LEU A 655 -11.79 -44.93 -38.65
CA LEU A 655 -12.51 -43.92 -39.43
C LEU A 655 -11.98 -43.73 -40.86
N LEU A 656 -10.68 -43.99 -41.12
CA LEU A 656 -10.04 -43.85 -42.44
C LEU A 656 -10.04 -45.11 -43.31
N LYS A 657 -10.64 -46.22 -42.87
CA LYS A 657 -10.66 -47.51 -43.59
C LYS A 657 -9.28 -48.11 -43.89
N GLU A 658 -8.21 -47.71 -43.19
CA GLU A 658 -6.86 -48.25 -43.42
C GLU A 658 -6.38 -49.17 -42.29
N GLN A 659 -6.20 -50.43 -42.66
CA GLN A 659 -5.53 -51.51 -41.92
C GLN A 659 -6.20 -52.00 -40.63
N VAL A 660 -7.33 -52.70 -40.78
CA VAL A 660 -7.65 -53.80 -39.87
C VAL A 660 -6.83 -55.03 -40.32
N ASP A 661 -6.14 -55.65 -39.36
CA ASP A 661 -5.33 -56.86 -39.52
C ASP A 661 -6.04 -57.91 -40.41
N PRO A 662 -5.39 -58.51 -41.44
CA PRO A 662 -6.00 -59.48 -42.36
C PRO A 662 -6.57 -60.76 -41.72
N LYS A 663 -6.56 -60.87 -40.38
CA LYS A 663 -7.24 -61.92 -39.61
C LYS A 663 -8.67 -61.57 -39.19
N ILE A 664 -9.08 -60.31 -39.23
CA ILE A 664 -10.49 -59.91 -39.02
C ILE A 664 -11.11 -59.75 -40.39
N GLN A 665 -12.28 -60.37 -40.60
CA GLN A 665 -12.89 -60.51 -41.91
C GLN A 665 -13.06 -59.13 -42.57
N GLN A 666 -12.35 -58.94 -43.68
CA GLN A 666 -12.38 -57.77 -44.54
C GLN A 666 -13.82 -57.39 -45.00
N ASN A 667 -14.77 -58.32 -44.85
CA ASN A 667 -16.19 -58.17 -45.18
C ASN A 667 -17.06 -57.53 -44.07
N GLU A 668 -16.63 -57.52 -42.79
CA GLU A 668 -17.43 -56.93 -41.69
C GLU A 668 -17.23 -55.42 -41.59
N VAL A 669 -16.01 -54.91 -41.81
CA VAL A 669 -15.70 -53.47 -41.79
C VAL A 669 -16.26 -52.73 -43.00
N GLU A 670 -16.37 -53.40 -44.15
CA GLU A 670 -17.02 -52.87 -45.36
C GLU A 670 -18.53 -52.60 -45.15
N LEU A 671 -19.15 -53.31 -44.20
CA LEU A 671 -20.58 -53.16 -43.86
C LEU A 671 -20.86 -52.02 -42.86
N LEU A 672 -19.86 -51.58 -42.09
CA LEU A 672 -20.04 -50.67 -40.94
C LEU A 672 -19.95 -49.17 -41.31
N LEU A 673 -19.26 -48.80 -42.38
CA LEU A 673 -19.08 -47.40 -42.79
C LEU A 673 -19.62 -47.17 -44.22
N LYS A 674 -20.83 -46.61 -44.33
CA LYS A 674 -21.50 -46.29 -45.61
C LYS A 674 -20.77 -45.22 -46.43
N GLU A 675 -20.11 -44.27 -45.78
CA GLU A 675 -19.43 -43.14 -46.43
C GLU A 675 -17.97 -43.04 -45.96
N GLU A 676 -17.08 -42.62 -46.86
CA GLU A 676 -15.67 -42.38 -46.57
C GLU A 676 -15.53 -41.02 -45.87
N VAL A 677 -14.92 -40.97 -44.68
CA VAL A 677 -14.74 -39.71 -43.95
C VAL A 677 -13.64 -38.91 -44.64
N ASP A 678 -13.98 -37.74 -45.21
CA ASP A 678 -13.00 -36.87 -45.87
C ASP A 678 -12.06 -36.24 -44.82
N PRO A 679 -10.76 -36.61 -44.80
CA PRO A 679 -9.81 -36.10 -43.81
C PRO A 679 -9.41 -34.63 -44.04
N TYR A 680 -9.84 -34.04 -45.16
CA TYR A 680 -9.48 -32.68 -45.59
C TYR A 680 -10.60 -31.66 -45.37
N VAL A 681 -11.72 -32.08 -44.79
CA VAL A 681 -12.76 -31.17 -44.29
C VAL A 681 -12.11 -30.13 -43.38
N LYS A 682 -12.59 -28.90 -43.45
CA LYS A 682 -12.15 -27.81 -42.59
C LYS A 682 -13.28 -27.43 -41.66
N ASN A 683 -12.94 -27.21 -40.39
CA ASN A 683 -13.83 -26.58 -39.44
C ASN A 683 -14.03 -25.08 -39.79
N ASN A 684 -14.85 -24.37 -39.03
CA ASN A 684 -15.16 -22.95 -39.24
C ASN A 684 -13.91 -22.05 -39.12
N ASP A 685 -12.88 -22.50 -38.39
CA ASP A 685 -11.57 -21.82 -38.25
C ASP A 685 -10.59 -22.17 -39.38
N GLY A 686 -11.00 -23.02 -40.33
CA GLY A 686 -10.17 -23.47 -41.45
C GLY A 686 -9.19 -24.61 -41.11
N TRP A 687 -9.34 -25.26 -39.95
CA TRP A 687 -8.49 -26.37 -39.50
C TRP A 687 -8.99 -27.71 -40.04
N ASN A 688 -8.06 -28.54 -40.53
CA ASN A 688 -8.32 -29.93 -40.90
C ASN A 688 -7.63 -30.91 -39.92
N ALA A 689 -7.89 -32.20 -40.08
CA ALA A 689 -7.36 -33.25 -39.21
C ALA A 689 -5.81 -33.31 -39.20
N VAL A 690 -5.16 -33.03 -40.34
CA VAL A 690 -3.70 -32.97 -40.43
C VAL A 690 -3.14 -31.82 -39.59
N MET A 691 -3.78 -30.64 -39.63
CA MET A 691 -3.39 -29.49 -38.82
C MET A 691 -3.53 -29.79 -37.32
N PHE A 692 -4.63 -30.42 -36.91
CA PHE A 692 -4.82 -30.85 -35.53
C PHE A 692 -3.78 -31.88 -35.05
N ALA A 693 -3.50 -32.90 -35.87
CA ALA A 693 -2.50 -33.93 -35.54
C ALA A 693 -1.08 -33.34 -35.42
N ARG A 694 -0.70 -32.40 -36.31
CA ARG A 694 0.60 -31.73 -36.28
C ARG A 694 0.74 -30.78 -35.09
N ALA A 695 -0.28 -29.94 -34.84
CA ALA A 695 -0.30 -29.02 -33.69
C ALA A 695 -0.09 -29.78 -32.36
N ASN A 696 -0.66 -30.97 -32.23
CA ASN A 696 -0.59 -31.79 -31.01
C ASN A 696 0.51 -32.87 -31.02
N ASN A 697 1.39 -32.90 -32.04
CA ASN A 697 2.55 -33.80 -32.15
C ASN A 697 2.24 -35.30 -32.32
N HIS A 698 1.10 -35.63 -32.92
CA HIS A 698 0.66 -37.01 -33.13
C HIS A 698 1.30 -37.61 -34.38
N THR A 699 2.59 -37.92 -34.30
CA THR A 699 3.45 -38.35 -35.43
C THR A 699 2.89 -39.55 -36.19
N ASP A 700 2.28 -40.51 -35.51
CA ASP A 700 1.72 -41.71 -36.12
C ASP A 700 0.48 -41.39 -36.96
N ILE A 701 -0.37 -40.48 -36.48
CA ILE A 701 -1.54 -39.98 -37.21
C ILE A 701 -1.09 -39.14 -38.41
N VAL A 702 -0.05 -38.31 -38.24
CA VAL A 702 0.54 -37.54 -39.35
C VAL A 702 1.08 -38.48 -40.42
N ARG A 703 1.82 -39.54 -40.05
CA ARG A 703 2.29 -40.55 -41.02
C ARG A 703 1.14 -41.25 -41.72
N LEU A 704 0.10 -41.62 -40.98
CA LEU A 704 -1.08 -42.28 -41.51
C LEU A 704 -1.82 -41.40 -42.53
N LEU A 705 -1.94 -40.10 -42.24
CA LEU A 705 -2.54 -39.10 -43.13
C LEU A 705 -1.65 -38.74 -44.33
N LEU A 706 -0.33 -38.94 -44.23
CA LEU A 706 0.63 -38.74 -45.32
C LEU A 706 0.74 -39.99 -46.23
N LEU A 707 0.61 -41.21 -45.68
CA LEU A 707 0.68 -42.47 -46.42
C LEU A 707 -0.56 -42.69 -47.32
N ASN A 708 -1.73 -42.19 -46.92
CA ASN A 708 -2.97 -42.24 -47.70
C ASN A 708 -2.99 -41.30 -48.93
N GLN A 709 -1.89 -40.63 -49.27
CA GLN A 709 -1.85 -39.60 -50.31
C GLN A 709 -1.57 -40.17 -51.70
N HIS A 710 -2.61 -40.55 -52.42
CA HIS A 710 -2.54 -40.87 -53.86
C HIS A 710 -2.73 -39.67 -54.81
N SER A 711 -2.59 -38.42 -54.35
CA SER A 711 -2.50 -37.29 -55.28
C SER A 711 -1.62 -36.16 -54.73
N GLU A 712 -0.51 -35.90 -55.42
CA GLU A 712 0.47 -34.83 -55.21
C GLU A 712 -0.11 -33.39 -55.24
N ALA A 713 -1.42 -33.22 -55.48
CA ALA A 713 -2.04 -31.93 -55.78
C ALA A 713 -2.62 -31.16 -54.57
N LYS A 714 -2.53 -31.66 -53.32
CA LYS A 714 -3.28 -31.09 -52.18
C LYS A 714 -2.50 -30.76 -50.90
N ILE A 715 -1.17 -30.85 -50.87
CA ILE A 715 -0.33 -30.38 -49.74
C ILE A 715 -0.16 -28.83 -49.76
N GLN A 716 -0.89 -28.10 -50.60
CA GLN A 716 -0.85 -26.63 -50.67
C GLN A 716 -1.64 -25.92 -49.55
N ASP A 717 -2.00 -26.60 -48.47
CA ASP A 717 -2.69 -25.96 -47.35
C ASP A 717 -1.72 -25.07 -46.56
N ASN A 718 -1.70 -23.78 -46.95
CA ASN A 718 -0.86 -22.65 -46.53
C ASN A 718 -0.64 -22.44 -45.01
N ASN A 719 -1.26 -23.24 -44.13
CA ASN A 719 -1.23 -23.06 -42.68
C ASN A 719 -0.37 -24.10 -41.93
N ALA A 720 0.01 -25.22 -42.55
CA ALA A 720 0.61 -26.34 -41.83
C ALA A 720 2.07 -26.08 -41.38
N LEU A 721 2.90 -25.46 -42.23
CA LEU A 721 4.25 -24.99 -41.86
C LEU A 721 4.18 -23.88 -40.78
N MET A 722 3.26 -22.93 -40.94
CA MET A 722 3.09 -21.77 -40.06
C MET A 722 2.80 -22.14 -38.60
N LEU A 723 2.07 -23.23 -38.33
CA LEU A 723 1.73 -23.71 -36.98
C LEU A 723 2.94 -24.31 -36.23
N ASP A 724 3.83 -25.00 -36.96
CA ASP A 724 5.06 -25.55 -36.37
C ASP A 724 6.06 -24.44 -36.01
N TYR A 725 5.97 -23.26 -36.66
CA TYR A 725 6.71 -22.03 -36.32
C TYR A 725 6.13 -21.24 -35.15
N GLU A 726 4.89 -21.52 -34.72
CA GLU A 726 4.30 -20.94 -33.50
C GLU A 726 4.65 -21.78 -32.25
N THR A 727 5.07 -23.04 -32.43
CA THR A 727 5.25 -24.02 -31.34
C THR A 727 6.70 -24.52 -31.15
N ASP A 728 7.70 -23.89 -31.79
CA ASP A 728 9.14 -24.22 -31.73
C ASP A 728 9.54 -25.66 -32.18
N LYS A 729 8.76 -26.29 -33.07
CA LYS A 729 8.97 -27.70 -33.46
C LYS A 729 10.01 -27.87 -34.58
N THR A 730 11.28 -27.74 -34.22
CA THR A 730 12.43 -27.73 -35.16
C THR A 730 12.58 -29.00 -36.02
N GLN A 731 12.18 -30.19 -35.53
CA GLN A 731 12.27 -31.45 -36.29
C GLN A 731 11.21 -31.55 -37.39
N ASN A 732 9.97 -31.15 -37.10
CA ASN A 732 8.85 -31.19 -38.06
C ASN A 732 9.12 -30.27 -39.25
N VAL A 733 9.66 -29.08 -38.98
CA VAL A 733 10.06 -28.11 -40.02
C VAL A 733 11.10 -28.69 -40.98
N LYS A 734 12.09 -29.43 -40.46
CA LYS A 734 13.14 -30.03 -41.31
C LYS A 734 12.56 -31.10 -42.23
N GLN A 735 11.60 -31.89 -41.73
CA GLN A 735 10.91 -32.89 -42.53
C GLN A 735 10.01 -32.25 -43.61
N LEU A 736 9.27 -31.19 -43.25
CA LEU A 736 8.41 -30.46 -44.18
C LEU A 736 9.18 -29.78 -45.33
N LEU A 737 10.37 -29.22 -45.05
CA LEU A 737 11.24 -28.65 -46.09
C LEU A 737 11.80 -29.73 -47.03
N GLN A 738 11.94 -30.99 -46.58
CA GLN A 738 12.31 -32.12 -47.44
C GLN A 738 11.16 -32.59 -48.34
N GLU A 739 9.91 -32.32 -47.94
CA GLU A 739 8.67 -32.69 -48.65
C GLU A 739 8.19 -31.61 -49.67
N GLN A 740 9.10 -30.71 -50.13
CA GLN A 740 8.86 -29.68 -51.16
C GLN A 740 7.78 -28.61 -50.85
N VAL A 741 7.48 -28.33 -49.58
CA VAL A 741 6.54 -27.25 -49.23
C VAL A 741 7.20 -25.87 -49.43
N ASP A 742 6.54 -24.93 -50.14
CA ASP A 742 7.07 -23.60 -50.43
C ASP A 742 7.02 -22.66 -49.20
N PRO A 743 8.16 -22.29 -48.60
CA PRO A 743 8.22 -21.40 -47.43
C PRO A 743 7.90 -19.92 -47.73
N ASN A 744 7.70 -19.55 -49.01
CA ASN A 744 7.41 -18.17 -49.43
C ASN A 744 5.92 -17.83 -49.44
N LEU A 745 5.05 -18.79 -49.13
CA LEU A 745 3.60 -18.58 -49.10
C LEU A 745 3.20 -17.55 -48.03
N LYS A 746 2.26 -16.66 -48.38
CA LYS A 746 1.84 -15.53 -47.54
C LYS A 746 0.41 -15.73 -47.02
N LYS A 747 0.19 -15.50 -45.72
CA LYS A 747 -1.15 -15.35 -45.12
C LYS A 747 -1.87 -14.11 -45.67
N ASN A 748 -3.17 -14.03 -45.39
CA ASN A 748 -4.00 -12.87 -45.72
C ASN A 748 -3.47 -11.54 -45.16
N ASP A 749 -2.64 -11.53 -44.11
CA ASP A 749 -2.02 -10.33 -43.55
C ASP A 749 -0.60 -10.04 -44.08
N GLY A 750 -0.11 -10.87 -45.02
CA GLY A 750 1.21 -10.80 -45.63
C GLY A 750 2.33 -11.47 -44.82
N ARG A 751 2.03 -12.19 -43.73
CA ARG A 751 3.03 -13.01 -43.02
C ARG A 751 3.41 -14.25 -43.81
N ASN A 752 4.71 -14.55 -43.88
CA ASN A 752 5.23 -15.85 -44.31
C ASN A 752 5.95 -16.56 -43.15
N ASP A 753 6.36 -17.81 -43.38
CA ASP A 753 7.03 -18.68 -42.41
C ASP A 753 8.28 -18.02 -41.80
N PHE A 754 9.06 -17.33 -42.64
CA PHE A 754 10.26 -16.63 -42.23
C PHE A 754 9.99 -15.49 -41.23
N ILE A 755 8.95 -14.69 -41.47
CA ILE A 755 8.52 -13.62 -40.58
C ILE A 755 8.10 -14.18 -39.22
N LEU A 756 7.37 -15.31 -39.18
CA LEU A 756 6.94 -15.94 -37.92
C LEU A 756 8.12 -16.47 -37.13
N ALA A 757 9.03 -17.20 -37.77
CA ALA A 757 10.24 -17.70 -37.13
C ALA A 757 11.08 -16.57 -36.51
N CYS A 758 11.19 -15.43 -37.21
CA CYS A 758 11.87 -14.23 -36.69
C CYS A 758 11.11 -13.54 -35.57
N GLN A 759 9.77 -13.51 -35.60
CA GLN A 759 8.93 -12.91 -34.57
C GLN A 759 9.00 -13.70 -33.25
N ASN A 760 9.00 -15.03 -33.34
CA ASN A 760 8.93 -15.93 -32.18
C ASN A 760 10.30 -16.30 -31.60
N GLY A 761 11.40 -16.03 -32.32
CA GLY A 761 12.76 -16.20 -31.78
C GLY A 761 13.45 -17.50 -32.17
N HIS A 762 12.94 -18.25 -33.16
CA HIS A 762 13.45 -19.56 -33.54
C HIS A 762 14.73 -19.47 -34.40
N ALA A 763 15.86 -19.15 -33.78
CA ALA A 763 17.12 -18.85 -34.49
C ALA A 763 17.65 -20.00 -35.37
N GLN A 764 17.45 -21.27 -34.95
CA GLN A 764 17.87 -22.43 -35.74
C GLN A 764 17.05 -22.58 -37.03
N ILE A 765 15.74 -22.36 -36.91
CA ILE A 765 14.81 -22.36 -38.02
C ILE A 765 15.13 -21.24 -39.00
N VAL A 766 15.35 -20.01 -38.50
CA VAL A 766 15.73 -18.86 -39.34
C VAL A 766 17.00 -19.18 -40.14
N LYS A 767 17.99 -19.81 -39.51
CA LYS A 767 19.22 -20.23 -40.18
C LYS A 767 18.97 -21.29 -41.25
N GLN A 768 18.03 -22.21 -41.04
CA GLN A 768 17.68 -23.20 -42.06
C GLN A 768 16.93 -22.56 -43.23
N LEU A 769 15.91 -21.73 -42.96
CA LEU A 769 15.14 -21.04 -44.00
C LEU A 769 16.02 -20.13 -44.89
N LEU A 770 17.04 -19.49 -44.32
CA LEU A 770 18.03 -18.72 -45.10
C LEU A 770 18.87 -19.61 -46.03
N LYS A 771 19.18 -20.85 -45.64
CA LYS A 771 19.89 -21.80 -46.53
C LYS A 771 19.02 -22.25 -47.70
N GLU A 772 17.71 -22.35 -47.49
CA GLU A 772 16.71 -22.67 -48.52
C GLU A 772 16.37 -21.46 -49.42
N GLN A 773 17.15 -20.37 -49.38
CA GLN A 773 17.01 -19.17 -50.22
C GLN A 773 15.66 -18.42 -50.08
N VAL A 774 15.04 -18.46 -48.90
CA VAL A 774 13.84 -17.65 -48.60
C VAL A 774 14.18 -16.17 -48.63
N ASP A 775 13.35 -15.35 -49.28
CA ASP A 775 13.54 -13.89 -49.34
C ASP A 775 13.35 -13.27 -47.93
N PRO A 776 14.40 -12.70 -47.32
CA PRO A 776 14.30 -12.10 -45.99
C PRO A 776 13.65 -10.70 -46.01
N ASN A 777 13.41 -10.12 -47.19
CA ASN A 777 12.91 -8.75 -47.36
C ASN A 777 11.39 -8.65 -47.44
N VAL A 778 10.69 -9.77 -47.25
CA VAL A 778 9.22 -9.81 -47.26
C VAL A 778 8.64 -8.88 -46.19
N LYS A 779 7.57 -8.18 -46.56
CA LYS A 779 6.84 -7.25 -45.70
C LYS A 779 5.39 -7.70 -45.52
N ARG A 780 4.88 -7.50 -44.31
CA ARG A 780 3.44 -7.61 -43.98
C ARG A 780 2.66 -6.44 -44.58
N LYS A 781 1.33 -6.52 -44.54
CA LYS A 781 0.43 -5.43 -44.96
C LYS A 781 0.66 -4.10 -44.23
N ASP A 782 1.10 -4.14 -42.97
CA ASP A 782 1.44 -2.94 -42.18
C ASP A 782 2.85 -2.37 -42.49
N GLY A 783 3.57 -2.99 -43.41
CA GLY A 783 4.93 -2.62 -43.82
C GLY A 783 6.04 -3.20 -42.95
N ARG A 784 5.73 -3.98 -41.90
CA ARG A 784 6.77 -4.62 -41.07
C ARG A 784 7.44 -5.79 -41.78
N ASN A 785 8.77 -5.88 -41.66
CA ASN A 785 9.55 -7.04 -42.12
C ASN A 785 10.02 -7.91 -40.93
N ALA A 786 10.64 -9.05 -41.24
CA ALA A 786 11.20 -9.97 -40.25
C ALA A 786 12.22 -9.30 -39.31
N PHE A 787 13.07 -8.42 -39.86
CA PHE A 787 14.08 -7.68 -39.12
C PHE A 787 13.48 -6.78 -38.03
N MET A 788 12.46 -5.99 -38.37
CA MET A 788 11.73 -5.14 -37.41
C MET A 788 11.10 -5.96 -36.28
N LEU A 789 10.51 -7.11 -36.59
CA LEU A 789 9.86 -7.96 -35.60
C LEU A 789 10.87 -8.65 -34.67
N ALA A 790 12.02 -9.08 -35.21
CA ALA A 790 13.13 -9.57 -34.39
C ALA A 790 13.67 -8.47 -33.45
N CYS A 791 13.80 -7.23 -33.95
CA CYS A 791 14.20 -6.08 -33.14
C CYS A 791 13.16 -5.70 -32.06
N GLN A 792 11.86 -5.76 -32.40
CA GLN A 792 10.77 -5.44 -31.48
C GLN A 792 10.71 -6.44 -30.30
N ASN A 793 10.93 -7.72 -30.56
CA ASN A 793 10.84 -8.80 -29.56
C ASN A 793 12.16 -9.12 -28.85
N GLY A 794 13.27 -8.45 -29.21
CA GLY A 794 14.54 -8.60 -28.48
C GLY A 794 15.43 -9.75 -28.93
N HIS A 795 15.14 -10.37 -30.09
CA HIS A 795 15.82 -11.58 -30.57
C HIS A 795 17.20 -11.28 -31.15
N THR A 796 18.16 -10.97 -30.27
CA THR A 796 19.49 -10.45 -30.62
C THR A 796 20.29 -11.37 -31.54
N GLN A 797 20.17 -12.70 -31.39
CA GLN A 797 20.86 -13.66 -32.26
C GLN A 797 20.31 -13.65 -33.70
N ILE A 798 18.99 -13.53 -33.85
CA ILE A 798 18.34 -13.41 -35.15
C ILE A 798 18.72 -12.07 -35.79
N VAL A 799 18.70 -10.96 -35.03
CA VAL A 799 19.14 -9.65 -35.54
C VAL A 799 20.58 -9.71 -36.06
N LYS A 800 21.51 -10.33 -35.32
CA LYS A 800 22.90 -10.54 -35.77
C LYS A 800 22.97 -11.40 -37.04
N GLN A 801 22.16 -12.45 -37.13
CA GLN A 801 22.13 -13.30 -38.33
C GLN A 801 21.62 -12.51 -39.53
N LEU A 802 20.49 -11.80 -39.40
CA LEU A 802 19.90 -11.03 -40.50
C LEU A 802 20.82 -9.89 -40.99
N LEU A 803 21.59 -9.24 -40.10
CA LEU A 803 22.60 -8.27 -40.50
C LEU A 803 23.73 -8.90 -41.33
N LYS A 804 24.15 -10.13 -41.00
CA LYS A 804 25.16 -10.86 -41.80
C LYS A 804 24.66 -11.19 -43.20
N GLU A 805 23.36 -11.45 -43.35
CA GLU A 805 22.71 -11.69 -44.65
C GLU A 805 22.37 -10.38 -45.40
N GLN A 806 22.93 -9.24 -44.98
CA GLN A 806 22.77 -7.92 -45.62
C GLN A 806 21.32 -7.41 -45.71
N VAL A 807 20.45 -7.83 -44.79
CA VAL A 807 19.08 -7.28 -44.69
C VAL A 807 19.16 -5.78 -44.36
N ASN A 808 18.54 -4.92 -45.18
CA ASN A 808 18.58 -3.48 -44.98
C ASN A 808 17.83 -3.08 -43.69
N PRO A 809 18.51 -2.53 -42.67
CA PRO A 809 17.88 -2.20 -41.40
C PRO A 809 17.14 -0.84 -41.41
N ASN A 810 17.28 -0.05 -42.48
CA ASN A 810 16.70 1.30 -42.62
C ASN A 810 15.28 1.30 -43.18
N ILE A 811 14.72 0.12 -43.46
CA ILE A 811 13.33 0.02 -43.92
C ILE A 811 12.38 0.60 -42.86
N GLN A 812 11.33 1.27 -43.32
CA GLN A 812 10.26 1.81 -42.49
C GLN A 812 8.93 1.13 -42.81
N LYS A 813 8.10 0.95 -41.78
CA LYS A 813 6.71 0.49 -41.91
C LYS A 813 5.80 1.66 -42.27
N ASN A 814 4.50 1.41 -42.47
CA ASN A 814 3.59 2.40 -43.07
C ASN A 814 3.46 3.73 -42.28
N ASP A 815 3.72 3.74 -40.98
CA ASP A 815 3.70 4.96 -40.15
C ASP A 815 5.07 5.66 -40.04
N GLY A 816 6.09 5.19 -40.77
CA GLY A 816 7.47 5.68 -40.73
C GLY A 816 8.35 5.03 -39.66
N GLY A 817 7.83 4.08 -38.86
CA GLY A 817 8.60 3.41 -37.82
C GLY A 817 9.64 2.42 -38.39
N ASN A 818 10.88 2.46 -37.88
CA ASN A 818 11.96 1.54 -38.27
C ASN A 818 12.32 0.55 -37.14
N ALA A 819 13.22 -0.39 -37.42
CA ALA A 819 13.65 -1.40 -36.45
C ALA A 819 14.37 -0.78 -35.22
N PHE A 820 15.12 0.31 -35.44
CA PHE A 820 15.81 1.04 -34.38
C PHE A 820 14.84 1.65 -33.35
N MET A 821 13.78 2.30 -33.83
CA MET A 821 12.70 2.85 -33.00
C MET A 821 12.00 1.76 -32.18
N LEU A 822 11.69 0.62 -32.80
CA LEU A 822 11.04 -0.51 -32.10
C LEU A 822 11.94 -1.10 -31.01
N ALA A 823 13.24 -1.22 -31.26
CA ALA A 823 14.20 -1.65 -30.24
C ALA A 823 14.31 -0.62 -29.10
N CYS A 824 14.32 0.68 -29.42
CA CYS A 824 14.34 1.77 -28.43
C CYS A 824 13.09 1.79 -27.55
N GLN A 825 11.90 1.63 -28.15
CA GLN A 825 10.62 1.59 -27.43
C GLN A 825 10.54 0.42 -26.44
N ASN A 826 10.99 -0.77 -26.87
CA ASN A 826 10.88 -1.99 -26.08
C ASN A 826 12.05 -2.22 -25.10
N GLY A 827 13.07 -1.35 -25.10
CA GLY A 827 14.15 -1.41 -24.12
C GLY A 827 15.29 -2.38 -24.47
N HIS A 828 15.43 -2.78 -25.73
CA HIS A 828 16.42 -3.78 -26.16
C HIS A 828 17.81 -3.17 -26.37
N THR A 829 18.48 -2.75 -25.29
CA THR A 829 19.77 -2.03 -25.30
C THR A 829 20.86 -2.69 -26.15
N GLN A 830 20.95 -4.03 -26.14
CA GLN A 830 21.95 -4.75 -26.95
C GLN A 830 21.72 -4.58 -28.45
N ILE A 831 20.46 -4.64 -28.88
CA ILE A 831 20.07 -4.43 -30.28
C ILE A 831 20.31 -2.98 -30.66
N VAL A 832 19.95 -2.01 -29.82
CA VAL A 832 20.24 -0.59 -30.08
C VAL A 832 21.74 -0.34 -30.27
N LYS A 833 22.60 -0.91 -29.41
CA LYS A 833 24.07 -0.83 -29.57
C LYS A 833 24.56 -1.48 -30.87
N LEU A 834 23.98 -2.60 -31.28
CA LEU A 834 24.33 -3.24 -32.56
C LEU A 834 23.94 -2.35 -33.74
N LEU A 835 22.72 -1.82 -33.72
CA LEU A 835 22.19 -0.98 -34.80
C LEU A 835 22.95 0.36 -34.94
N LEU A 836 23.38 0.98 -33.83
CA LEU A 836 24.25 2.17 -33.88
C LEU A 836 25.63 1.86 -34.48
N LYS A 837 26.19 0.68 -34.20
CA LYS A 837 27.46 0.23 -34.82
C LYS A 837 27.33 0.07 -36.34
N GLU A 838 26.16 -0.34 -36.82
CA GLU A 838 25.83 -0.41 -38.25
C GLU A 838 25.53 0.97 -38.88
N ARG A 839 25.80 2.08 -38.16
CA ARG A 839 25.62 3.47 -38.61
C ARG A 839 24.19 3.82 -39.03
N ILE A 840 23.19 3.25 -38.36
CA ILE A 840 21.79 3.65 -38.54
C ILE A 840 21.59 5.08 -38.02
N ASP A 841 20.88 5.90 -38.78
CA ASP A 841 20.53 7.27 -38.36
C ASP A 841 19.49 7.24 -37.22
N PRO A 842 19.84 7.69 -35.99
CA PRO A 842 18.91 7.72 -34.87
C PRO A 842 17.88 8.85 -34.97
N ASN A 843 18.04 9.81 -35.90
CA ASN A 843 17.22 11.02 -36.03
C ASN A 843 16.01 10.86 -36.95
N VAL A 844 15.82 9.68 -37.53
CA VAL A 844 14.65 9.35 -38.33
C VAL A 844 13.38 9.64 -37.53
N LYS A 845 12.35 10.17 -38.20
CA LYS A 845 11.05 10.46 -37.62
C LYS A 845 9.94 9.66 -38.31
N LYS A 846 8.96 9.26 -37.51
CA LYS A 846 7.68 8.74 -37.98
C LYS A 846 6.86 9.84 -38.66
N THR A 847 5.79 9.43 -39.33
CA THR A 847 4.80 10.33 -39.97
C THR A 847 4.13 11.30 -38.99
N ASP A 848 3.98 10.91 -37.73
CA ASP A 848 3.48 11.74 -36.63
C ASP A 848 4.56 12.60 -35.94
N GLY A 849 5.83 12.49 -36.39
CA GLY A 849 6.96 13.25 -35.87
C GLY A 849 7.73 12.57 -34.73
N TRP A 850 7.32 11.38 -34.27
CA TRP A 850 8.04 10.63 -33.23
C TRP A 850 9.42 10.16 -33.70
N ASN A 851 10.44 10.35 -32.87
CA ASN A 851 11.78 9.79 -33.07
C ASN A 851 12.10 8.70 -32.02
N ALA A 852 13.24 8.03 -32.19
CA ALA A 852 13.69 6.97 -31.27
C ALA A 852 13.91 7.48 -29.83
N PHE A 853 14.38 8.73 -29.69
CA PHE A 853 14.63 9.36 -28.39
C PHE A 853 13.34 9.60 -27.59
N MET A 854 12.30 10.13 -28.24
CA MET A 854 10.97 10.30 -27.66
C MET A 854 10.37 8.96 -27.23
N LEU A 855 10.49 7.92 -28.05
CA LEU A 855 10.01 6.58 -27.72
C LEU A 855 10.72 6.00 -26.48
N ALA A 856 12.05 6.15 -26.40
CA ALA A 856 12.83 5.72 -25.25
C ALA A 856 12.42 6.49 -23.97
N CYS A 857 12.26 7.81 -24.06
CA CYS A 857 11.85 8.65 -22.94
C CYS A 857 10.43 8.35 -22.46
N ALA A 858 9.47 8.21 -23.39
CA ALA A 858 8.08 7.90 -23.06
C ALA A 858 7.90 6.52 -22.39
N ASN A 859 8.76 5.56 -22.70
CA ASN A 859 8.70 4.19 -22.17
C ASN A 859 9.70 3.92 -21.03
N GLY A 860 10.36 4.95 -20.48
CA GLY A 860 11.21 4.77 -19.30
C GLY A 860 12.55 4.06 -19.55
N ARG A 861 13.07 4.08 -20.79
CA ARG A 861 14.26 3.28 -21.17
C ARG A 861 15.58 4.03 -20.91
N ILE A 862 15.93 4.20 -19.64
CA ILE A 862 17.05 5.06 -19.17
C ILE A 862 18.37 4.77 -19.89
N GLN A 863 18.79 3.49 -19.95
CA GLN A 863 20.05 3.11 -20.60
C GLN A 863 20.11 3.48 -22.09
N ILE A 864 18.96 3.47 -22.76
CA ILE A 864 18.86 3.85 -24.17
C ILE A 864 18.86 5.37 -24.30
N VAL A 865 18.19 6.09 -23.39
CA VAL A 865 18.24 7.56 -23.35
C VAL A 865 19.67 8.05 -23.17
N GLU A 866 20.43 7.50 -22.21
CA GLU A 866 21.84 7.83 -22.01
C GLU A 866 22.70 7.51 -23.24
N LEU A 867 22.43 6.39 -23.91
CA LEU A 867 23.15 6.00 -25.12
C LEU A 867 22.87 6.98 -26.28
N LEU A 868 21.61 7.36 -26.48
CA LEU A 868 21.23 8.30 -27.54
C LEU A 868 21.75 9.72 -27.29
N LEU A 869 21.80 10.17 -26.03
CA LEU A 869 22.44 11.44 -25.67
C LEU A 869 23.94 11.43 -25.98
N LYS A 870 24.64 10.30 -25.72
CA LYS A 870 26.05 10.13 -26.09
C LYS A 870 26.29 10.18 -27.60
N GLU A 871 25.32 9.73 -28.39
CA GLU A 871 25.33 9.82 -29.86
C GLU A 871 24.86 11.19 -30.39
N GLN A 872 24.75 12.21 -29.52
CA GLN A 872 24.39 13.60 -29.87
C GLN A 872 23.02 13.75 -30.56
N VAL A 873 22.05 12.88 -30.23
CA VAL A 873 20.66 13.05 -30.69
C VAL A 873 20.05 14.29 -30.04
N ASP A 874 19.46 15.18 -30.84
CA ASP A 874 18.82 16.40 -30.34
C ASP A 874 17.58 16.07 -29.47
N PRO A 875 17.62 16.36 -28.15
CA PRO A 875 16.52 16.06 -27.24
C PRO A 875 15.34 17.04 -27.37
N ASN A 876 15.50 18.17 -28.07
CA ASN A 876 14.51 19.24 -28.17
C ASN A 876 13.57 19.09 -29.35
N VAL A 877 13.76 18.06 -30.18
CA VAL A 877 12.84 17.74 -31.27
C VAL A 877 11.42 17.58 -30.74
N GLN A 878 10.45 18.13 -31.47
CA GLN A 878 9.02 18.00 -31.18
C GLN A 878 8.33 17.16 -32.27
N GLN A 879 7.34 16.38 -31.85
CA GLN A 879 6.41 15.71 -32.77
C GLN A 879 5.28 16.66 -33.19
N ASN A 880 4.38 16.21 -34.06
CA ASN A 880 3.39 17.09 -34.72
C ASN A 880 2.41 17.80 -33.77
N ASP A 881 2.21 17.28 -32.56
CA ASP A 881 1.38 17.90 -31.51
C ASP A 881 2.14 18.87 -30.58
N GLY A 882 3.43 19.09 -30.83
CA GLY A 882 4.32 19.93 -30.03
C GLY A 882 4.99 19.23 -28.84
N ARG A 883 4.77 17.92 -28.62
CA ARG A 883 5.45 17.17 -27.55
C ARG A 883 6.91 16.90 -27.88
N ASN A 884 7.80 17.22 -26.95
CA ASN A 884 9.20 16.75 -26.94
C ASN A 884 9.40 15.58 -25.97
N ALA A 885 10.61 15.04 -25.92
CA ALA A 885 10.98 13.94 -25.03
C ALA A 885 10.79 14.28 -23.53
N PHE A 886 11.04 15.53 -23.15
CA PHE A 886 10.86 16.01 -21.77
C PHE A 886 9.40 15.99 -21.33
N ILE A 887 8.49 16.53 -22.16
CA ILE A 887 7.05 16.49 -21.90
C ILE A 887 6.55 15.05 -21.76
N LEU A 888 7.03 14.14 -22.62
CA LEU A 888 6.65 12.73 -22.59
C LEU A 888 7.15 12.02 -21.32
N ALA A 889 8.38 12.29 -20.89
CA ALA A 889 8.93 11.75 -19.65
C ALA A 889 8.16 12.26 -18.41
N CYS A 890 7.83 13.56 -18.37
CA CYS A 890 7.03 14.17 -17.31
C CYS A 890 5.60 13.62 -17.27
N ARG A 891 4.95 13.44 -18.42
CA ARG A 891 3.58 12.88 -18.52
C ARG A 891 3.50 11.45 -18.00
N ASN A 892 4.51 10.62 -18.29
CA ASN A 892 4.51 9.20 -17.97
C ASN A 892 5.21 8.86 -16.64
N GLY A 893 5.66 9.85 -15.87
CA GLY A 893 6.18 9.62 -14.51
C GLY A 893 7.64 9.14 -14.44
N HIS A 894 8.44 9.32 -15.49
CA HIS A 894 9.82 8.81 -15.54
C HIS A 894 10.83 9.75 -14.86
N THR A 895 10.77 9.89 -13.53
CA THR A 895 11.55 10.86 -12.74
C THR A 895 13.06 10.84 -13.02
N GLN A 896 13.67 9.66 -13.18
CA GLN A 896 15.12 9.55 -13.46
C GLN A 896 15.48 10.11 -14.85
N ILE A 897 14.62 9.90 -15.84
CA ILE A 897 14.80 10.49 -17.19
C ILE A 897 14.62 12.00 -17.11
N VAL A 898 13.62 12.49 -16.37
CA VAL A 898 13.43 13.94 -16.17
C VAL A 898 14.68 14.58 -15.54
N LYS A 899 15.25 13.98 -14.49
CA LYS A 899 16.51 14.44 -13.88
C LYS A 899 17.67 14.45 -14.87
N LEU A 900 17.77 13.43 -15.73
CA LEU A 900 18.81 13.36 -16.75
C LEU A 900 18.63 14.47 -17.80
N LEU A 901 17.41 14.67 -18.30
CA LEU A 901 17.12 15.69 -19.32
C LEU A 901 17.32 17.12 -18.81
N LEU A 902 17.02 17.40 -17.53
CA LEU A 902 17.29 18.71 -16.92
C LEU A 902 18.79 19.04 -16.88
N LYS A 903 19.66 18.04 -16.69
CA LYS A 903 21.12 18.22 -16.70
C LYS A 903 21.66 18.53 -18.11
N GLU A 904 21.03 18.00 -19.14
CA GLU A 904 21.47 18.10 -20.55
C GLU A 904 20.89 19.33 -21.29
N GLN A 905 20.49 20.39 -20.56
CA GLN A 905 19.97 21.66 -21.10
C GLN A 905 18.73 21.54 -22.01
N VAL A 906 17.85 20.55 -21.76
CA VAL A 906 16.58 20.44 -22.49
C VAL A 906 15.66 21.60 -22.15
N ILE A 907 14.99 22.17 -23.16
CA ILE A 907 14.08 23.32 -22.98
C ILE A 907 12.83 22.85 -22.22
N PRO A 908 12.63 23.26 -20.94
CA PRO A 908 11.59 22.68 -20.11
C PRO A 908 10.22 23.38 -20.28
N ASN A 909 10.22 24.62 -20.80
CA ASN A 909 9.03 25.47 -20.95
C ASN A 909 8.29 25.30 -22.28
N VAL A 910 8.53 24.20 -23.00
CA VAL A 910 7.82 23.91 -24.25
C VAL A 910 6.33 23.66 -23.97
N GLN A 911 5.47 24.22 -24.82
CA GLN A 911 4.03 23.96 -24.82
C GLN A 911 3.63 23.17 -26.07
N GLN A 912 2.69 22.26 -25.87
CA GLN A 912 1.98 21.57 -26.95
C GLN A 912 1.05 22.52 -27.70
N ASN A 913 0.47 22.05 -28.80
CA ASN A 913 -0.50 22.82 -29.60
C ASN A 913 -1.75 23.25 -28.79
N ASP A 914 -2.11 22.52 -27.73
CA ASP A 914 -3.19 22.87 -26.79
C ASP A 914 -2.77 23.83 -25.67
N GLY A 915 -1.48 24.20 -25.63
CA GLY A 915 -0.88 25.05 -24.61
C GLY A 915 -0.37 24.30 -23.37
N LYS A 916 -0.47 22.96 -23.31
CA LYS A 916 0.02 22.20 -22.14
C LYS A 916 1.53 22.07 -22.14
N ASN A 917 2.16 22.39 -21.00
CA ASN A 917 3.58 22.15 -20.76
C ASN A 917 3.83 20.88 -19.92
N ALA A 918 5.10 20.58 -19.68
CA ALA A 918 5.53 19.42 -18.88
C ALA A 918 5.02 19.49 -17.43
N PHE A 919 5.02 20.69 -16.82
CA PHE A 919 4.57 20.91 -15.45
C PHE A 919 3.07 20.62 -15.26
N MET A 920 2.23 21.11 -16.17
CA MET A 920 0.78 20.83 -16.19
C MET A 920 0.49 19.35 -16.33
N LEU A 921 1.21 18.65 -17.21
CA LEU A 921 1.01 17.22 -17.41
C LEU A 921 1.49 16.40 -16.21
N ALA A 922 2.58 16.79 -15.55
CA ALA A 922 3.01 16.17 -14.30
C ALA A 922 1.97 16.38 -13.19
N CYS A 923 1.40 17.58 -13.07
CA CYS A 923 0.33 17.89 -12.11
C CYS A 923 -0.95 17.09 -12.41
N GLN A 924 -1.36 17.03 -13.68
CA GLN A 924 -2.57 16.34 -14.13
C GLN A 924 -2.51 14.82 -13.87
N ASN A 925 -1.33 14.21 -14.03
CA ASN A 925 -1.15 12.76 -13.85
C ASN A 925 -0.69 12.39 -12.43
N GLY A 926 -0.59 13.35 -11.49
CA GLY A 926 -0.27 13.07 -10.08
C GLY A 926 1.21 12.75 -9.81
N HIS A 927 2.15 13.14 -10.67
CA HIS A 927 3.57 12.79 -10.51
C HIS A 927 4.30 13.74 -9.54
N THR A 928 4.02 13.64 -8.24
CA THR A 928 4.49 14.56 -7.19
C THR A 928 6.00 14.80 -7.19
N GLN A 929 6.82 13.75 -7.29
CA GLN A 929 8.29 13.88 -7.35
C GLN A 929 8.77 14.71 -8.53
N ILE A 930 8.09 14.61 -9.68
CA ILE A 930 8.41 15.41 -10.86
C ILE A 930 7.95 16.84 -10.64
N VAL A 931 6.77 17.06 -10.06
CA VAL A 931 6.29 18.41 -9.74
C VAL A 931 7.25 19.14 -8.80
N GLU A 932 7.70 18.50 -7.72
CA GLU A 932 8.72 19.07 -6.81
C GLU A 932 10.04 19.37 -7.51
N LEU A 933 10.50 18.46 -8.38
CA LEU A 933 11.72 18.66 -9.15
C LEU A 933 11.60 19.88 -10.08
N LEU A 934 10.48 20.02 -10.79
CA LEU A 934 10.24 21.14 -11.69
C LEU A 934 10.09 22.48 -10.95
N LEU A 935 9.51 22.47 -9.74
CA LEU A 935 9.45 23.64 -8.87
C LEU A 935 10.84 24.06 -8.38
N LYS A 936 11.69 23.09 -7.99
CA LYS A 936 13.09 23.35 -7.61
C LYS A 936 13.90 23.99 -8.74
N GLU A 937 13.62 23.61 -9.99
CA GLU A 937 14.22 24.21 -11.19
C GLU A 937 13.59 25.56 -11.60
N LYS A 938 12.70 26.13 -10.78
CA LYS A 938 12.03 27.44 -10.99
C LYS A 938 11.24 27.53 -12.30
N LEU A 939 10.66 26.42 -12.78
CA LEU A 939 9.70 26.49 -13.89
C LEU A 939 8.48 27.30 -13.46
N ASN A 940 8.04 28.23 -14.30
CA ASN A 940 6.88 29.08 -13.99
C ASN A 940 5.58 28.22 -13.92
N PRO A 941 4.96 28.08 -12.74
CA PRO A 941 3.76 27.25 -12.56
C PRO A 941 2.48 27.94 -13.08
N ASN A 942 2.55 29.24 -13.38
CA ASN A 942 1.41 30.09 -13.76
C ASN A 942 1.18 30.18 -15.28
N ILE A 943 1.93 29.42 -16.07
CA ILE A 943 1.65 29.26 -17.49
C ILE A 943 0.22 28.69 -17.63
N GLN A 944 -0.52 29.20 -18.63
CA GLN A 944 -1.88 28.75 -18.93
C GLN A 944 -1.92 28.05 -20.29
N GLN A 945 -2.77 27.03 -20.39
CA GLN A 945 -3.08 26.39 -21.66
C GLN A 945 -4.11 27.21 -22.45
N ASN A 946 -4.47 26.79 -23.66
CA ASN A 946 -5.32 27.56 -24.55
C ASN A 946 -6.73 27.86 -24.01
N ASP A 947 -7.23 27.11 -23.03
CA ASP A 947 -8.53 27.36 -22.38
C ASP A 947 -8.44 28.29 -21.16
N GLY A 948 -7.24 28.76 -20.78
CA GLY A 948 -6.97 29.59 -19.61
C GLY A 948 -6.63 28.81 -18.33
N SER A 949 -6.62 27.47 -18.35
CA SER A 949 -6.28 26.67 -17.17
C SER A 949 -4.78 26.66 -16.89
N ASN A 950 -4.39 26.79 -15.63
CA ASN A 950 -3.03 26.57 -15.16
C ASN A 950 -2.86 25.15 -14.57
N ALA A 951 -1.65 24.84 -14.07
CA ALA A 951 -1.36 23.52 -13.50
C ALA A 951 -2.19 23.21 -12.25
N PHE A 952 -2.52 24.23 -11.45
CA PHE A 952 -3.35 24.10 -10.25
C PHE A 952 -4.76 23.61 -10.57
N MET A 953 -5.38 24.17 -11.62
CA MET A 953 -6.72 23.76 -12.07
C MET A 953 -6.75 22.33 -12.62
N LEU A 954 -5.60 21.81 -13.07
CA LEU A 954 -5.47 20.45 -13.61
C LEU A 954 -5.04 19.43 -12.54
N ALA A 955 -4.55 19.89 -11.38
CA ALA A 955 -3.99 19.02 -10.35
C ALA A 955 -5.09 18.24 -9.61
N CYS A 956 -5.03 16.91 -9.69
CA CYS A 956 -5.96 16.04 -8.96
C CYS A 956 -5.47 15.69 -7.55
N GLN A 957 -4.15 15.67 -7.33
CA GLN A 957 -3.52 15.18 -6.07
C GLN A 957 -2.45 16.13 -5.50
N ASN A 958 -1.81 16.96 -6.32
CA ASN A 958 -0.70 17.84 -5.89
C ASN A 958 -1.16 19.22 -5.37
N VAL A 959 -2.44 19.37 -5.04
CA VAL A 959 -3.06 20.67 -4.75
C VAL A 959 -2.41 21.32 -3.52
N GLU A 960 -2.13 20.58 -2.46
CA GLU A 960 -1.47 21.11 -1.27
C GLU A 960 -0.03 21.58 -1.53
N LEU A 961 0.73 20.83 -2.32
CA LEU A 961 2.09 21.19 -2.72
C LEU A 961 2.06 22.51 -3.52
N LEU A 962 1.15 22.62 -4.47
CA LEU A 962 1.00 23.84 -5.29
C LEU A 962 0.50 25.05 -4.48
N LEU A 963 -0.24 24.84 -3.38
CA LEU A 963 -0.70 25.91 -2.48
C LEU A 963 0.39 26.47 -1.57
N LYS A 964 1.52 25.76 -1.42
CA LYS A 964 2.70 26.25 -0.68
C LYS A 964 3.58 27.17 -1.54
N GLU A 965 3.42 27.11 -2.85
CA GLU A 965 4.22 27.85 -3.83
C GLU A 965 3.44 29.07 -4.37
N GLU A 966 4.13 29.99 -5.09
CA GLU A 966 3.56 31.21 -5.70
C GLU A 966 2.66 30.92 -6.93
N VAL A 967 1.75 29.95 -6.82
CA VAL A 967 0.79 29.61 -7.88
C VAL A 967 -0.44 30.51 -7.78
N ASP A 968 -0.80 31.16 -8.87
CA ASP A 968 -1.99 32.02 -8.96
C ASP A 968 -3.27 31.15 -8.98
N ILE A 969 -3.96 31.12 -7.85
CA ILE A 969 -5.23 30.39 -7.66
C ILE A 969 -6.45 31.14 -8.19
N ASN A 970 -6.31 32.42 -8.57
CA ASN A 970 -7.41 33.28 -9.01
C ASN A 970 -7.59 33.29 -10.54
N VAL A 971 -6.78 32.52 -11.25
CA VAL A 971 -6.89 32.34 -12.70
C VAL A 971 -8.26 31.81 -13.10
N GLN A 972 -8.79 32.34 -14.21
CA GLN A 972 -10.04 31.90 -14.81
C GLN A 972 -9.82 31.34 -16.20
N GLN A 973 -10.49 30.23 -16.48
CA GLN A 973 -10.69 29.72 -17.83
C GLN A 973 -11.48 30.72 -18.68
N LYS A 974 -11.44 30.56 -20.00
CA LYS A 974 -12.20 31.37 -20.97
C LYS A 974 -13.72 31.39 -20.73
N ASN A 975 -14.27 30.38 -20.06
CA ASN A 975 -15.68 30.30 -19.67
C ASN A 975 -15.98 31.02 -18.32
N GLY A 976 -14.97 31.58 -17.66
CA GLY A 976 -15.06 32.22 -16.33
C GLY A 976 -14.92 31.27 -15.15
N SER A 977 -14.59 29.99 -15.36
CA SER A 977 -14.39 29.02 -14.26
C SER A 977 -13.04 29.23 -13.59
N ASN A 978 -12.99 29.20 -12.27
CA ASN A 978 -11.74 29.15 -11.50
C ASN A 978 -11.57 27.78 -10.81
N ALA A 979 -10.43 27.58 -10.13
CA ALA A 979 -10.14 26.32 -9.45
C ALA A 979 -11.17 25.96 -8.36
N PHE A 980 -11.69 26.97 -7.65
CA PHE A 980 -12.71 26.77 -6.62
C PHE A 980 -14.03 26.26 -7.20
N MET A 981 -14.46 26.80 -8.35
CA MET A 981 -15.63 26.30 -9.08
C MET A 981 -15.45 24.87 -9.55
N LEU A 982 -14.28 24.51 -10.07
CA LEU A 982 -13.99 23.14 -10.50
C LEU A 982 -14.00 22.16 -9.32
N ALA A 983 -13.43 22.55 -8.17
CA ALA A 983 -13.50 21.76 -6.95
C ALA A 983 -14.95 21.55 -6.48
N CYS A 984 -15.76 22.62 -6.49
CA CYS A 984 -17.19 22.56 -6.15
C CYS A 984 -18.01 21.74 -7.14
N GLN A 985 -17.69 21.79 -8.43
CA GLN A 985 -18.37 21.03 -9.49
C GLN A 985 -18.08 19.53 -9.41
N ASN A 986 -16.83 19.15 -9.08
CA ASN A 986 -16.38 17.76 -9.02
C ASN A 986 -16.51 17.12 -7.64
N GLY A 987 -16.89 17.88 -6.61
CA GLY A 987 -17.12 17.34 -5.26
C GLY A 987 -15.85 17.18 -4.41
N HIS A 988 -14.81 17.95 -4.71
CA HIS A 988 -13.54 17.89 -3.96
C HIS A 988 -13.61 18.75 -2.69
N THR A 989 -14.32 18.27 -1.66
CA THR A 989 -14.59 19.01 -0.41
C THR A 989 -13.34 19.57 0.26
N GLN A 990 -12.29 18.76 0.42
CA GLN A 990 -11.03 19.18 1.05
C GLN A 990 -10.32 20.29 0.27
N ILE A 991 -10.30 20.19 -1.06
CA ILE A 991 -9.71 21.23 -1.92
C ILE A 991 -10.52 22.52 -1.82
N ALA A 992 -11.85 22.42 -1.85
CA ALA A 992 -12.73 23.57 -1.70
C ALA A 992 -12.53 24.26 -0.34
N GLU A 993 -12.40 23.50 0.75
CA GLU A 993 -12.13 24.02 2.10
C GLU A 993 -10.75 24.72 2.17
N LEU A 994 -9.71 24.10 1.62
CA LEU A 994 -8.37 24.70 1.55
C LEU A 994 -8.36 26.02 0.75
N LEU A 995 -9.10 26.08 -0.36
CA LEU A 995 -9.21 27.28 -1.17
C LEU A 995 -9.97 28.41 -0.45
N LEU A 996 -11.01 28.09 0.33
CA LEU A 996 -11.69 29.08 1.18
C LEU A 996 -10.77 29.59 2.29
N LYS A 997 -9.96 28.73 2.92
CA LYS A 997 -8.93 29.13 3.90
C LYS A 997 -7.91 30.11 3.29
N LYS A 998 -7.64 30.01 1.99
CA LYS A 998 -6.79 30.94 1.23
C LYS A 998 -7.53 32.19 0.71
N GLN A 999 -8.74 32.45 1.21
CA GLN A 999 -9.55 33.63 0.90
C GLN A 999 -9.94 33.75 -0.59
N VAL A 1000 -10.12 32.64 -1.31
CA VAL A 1000 -10.68 32.67 -2.66
C VAL A 1000 -12.12 33.18 -2.59
N ASN A 1001 -12.47 34.13 -3.46
CA ASN A 1001 -13.82 34.69 -3.52
C ASN A 1001 -14.83 33.66 -4.08
N PRO A 1002 -15.79 33.16 -3.27
CA PRO A 1002 -16.77 32.16 -3.73
C PRO A 1002 -17.85 32.75 -4.66
N ASN A 1003 -17.95 34.08 -4.73
CA ASN A 1003 -18.98 34.80 -5.49
C ASN A 1003 -18.58 35.12 -6.93
N VAL A 1004 -17.40 34.68 -7.39
CA VAL A 1004 -17.01 34.75 -8.80
C VAL A 1004 -18.07 34.01 -9.63
N LYS A 1005 -18.33 34.48 -10.85
CA LYS A 1005 -19.33 33.90 -11.76
C LYS A 1005 -18.71 33.55 -13.11
N GLN A 1006 -19.12 32.40 -13.65
CA GLN A 1006 -18.89 32.03 -15.04
C GLN A 1006 -19.58 32.99 -16.01
N ASN A 1007 -19.26 32.88 -17.29
CA ASN A 1007 -19.86 33.67 -18.36
C ASN A 1007 -21.38 33.46 -18.48
N ASP A 1008 -21.94 32.37 -17.97
CA ASP A 1008 -23.40 32.15 -17.93
C ASP A 1008 -24.05 32.63 -16.62
N GLY A 1009 -23.27 33.16 -15.68
CA GLY A 1009 -23.71 33.62 -14.36
C GLY A 1009 -23.71 32.57 -13.26
N MET A 1010 -23.27 31.33 -13.53
CA MET A 1010 -23.12 30.29 -12.51
C MET A 1010 -21.97 30.60 -11.55
N ASN A 1011 -22.19 30.38 -10.24
CA ASN A 1011 -21.13 30.46 -9.22
C ASN A 1011 -20.83 29.06 -8.64
N ALA A 1012 -19.84 28.97 -7.76
CA ALA A 1012 -19.42 27.70 -7.16
C ALA A 1012 -20.56 27.00 -6.39
N PHE A 1013 -21.41 27.78 -5.71
CA PHE A 1013 -22.57 27.30 -4.99
C PHE A 1013 -23.61 26.64 -5.89
N MET A 1014 -23.95 27.27 -7.01
CA MET A 1014 -24.87 26.71 -8.01
C MET A 1014 -24.31 25.43 -8.63
N LEU A 1015 -23.00 25.38 -8.90
CA LEU A 1015 -22.34 24.18 -9.44
C LEU A 1015 -22.37 23.01 -8.44
N ALA A 1016 -22.12 23.26 -7.16
CA ALA A 1016 -22.23 22.25 -6.10
C ALA A 1016 -23.67 21.73 -5.96
N CYS A 1017 -24.65 22.64 -5.94
CA CYS A 1017 -26.08 22.31 -5.85
C CYS A 1017 -26.56 21.49 -7.05
N GLN A 1018 -26.15 21.85 -8.26
CA GLN A 1018 -26.52 21.14 -9.48
C GLN A 1018 -25.95 19.72 -9.51
N ASN A 1019 -24.71 19.53 -9.07
CA ASN A 1019 -24.01 18.25 -9.16
C ASN A 1019 -24.27 17.31 -7.99
N GLY A 1020 -24.84 17.78 -6.87
CA GLY A 1020 -25.24 16.91 -5.77
C GLY A 1020 -24.25 16.83 -4.60
N HIS A 1021 -23.37 17.82 -4.44
CA HIS A 1021 -22.30 17.77 -3.45
C HIS A 1021 -22.70 18.41 -2.11
N THR A 1022 -23.51 17.69 -1.31
CA THR A 1022 -24.14 18.21 -0.07
C THR A 1022 -23.16 18.83 0.92
N GLN A 1023 -22.01 18.20 1.18
CA GLN A 1023 -20.99 18.73 2.12
C GLN A 1023 -20.45 20.10 1.69
N ILE A 1024 -20.22 20.29 0.39
CA ILE A 1024 -19.75 21.58 -0.15
C ILE A 1024 -20.86 22.62 -0.06
N VAL A 1025 -22.12 22.23 -0.29
CA VAL A 1025 -23.28 23.12 -0.14
C VAL A 1025 -23.43 23.59 1.31
N GLU A 1026 -23.33 22.68 2.29
CA GLU A 1026 -23.37 23.04 3.71
C GLU A 1026 -22.23 23.99 4.10
N MET A 1027 -21.01 23.70 3.64
CA MET A 1027 -19.84 24.54 3.88
C MET A 1027 -20.06 25.95 3.31
N LEU A 1028 -20.55 26.07 2.08
CA LEU A 1028 -20.81 27.36 1.43
C LEU A 1028 -21.97 28.14 2.08
N LEU A 1029 -23.00 27.45 2.58
CA LEU A 1029 -24.11 28.09 3.31
C LEU A 1029 -23.62 28.70 4.65
N LYS A 1030 -22.70 28.02 5.35
CA LYS A 1030 -22.07 28.55 6.57
C LYS A 1030 -21.26 29.83 6.32
N GLU A 1031 -20.67 29.96 5.14
CA GLU A 1031 -19.96 31.17 4.68
C GLU A 1031 -20.91 32.30 4.20
N LEU A 1032 -22.21 32.20 4.51
CA LEU A 1032 -23.25 33.20 4.22
C LEU A 1032 -23.45 33.49 2.71
N VAL A 1033 -23.30 32.47 1.85
CA VAL A 1033 -23.62 32.60 0.42
C VAL A 1033 -25.14 32.72 0.22
N ASP A 1034 -25.57 33.73 -0.54
CA ASP A 1034 -26.98 33.94 -0.88
C ASP A 1034 -27.51 32.84 -1.84
N PRO A 1035 -28.46 31.99 -1.40
CA PRO A 1035 -28.98 30.90 -2.23
C PRO A 1035 -29.95 31.37 -3.34
N ASN A 1036 -30.37 32.63 -3.30
CA ASN A 1036 -31.37 33.21 -4.20
C ASN A 1036 -30.78 33.92 -5.42
N VAL A 1037 -29.45 33.96 -5.54
CA VAL A 1037 -28.77 34.48 -6.72
C VAL A 1037 -29.27 33.74 -7.98
N GLN A 1038 -29.45 34.48 -9.08
CA GLN A 1038 -29.84 33.93 -10.38
C GLN A 1038 -28.70 33.98 -11.39
N GLN A 1039 -28.49 32.91 -12.15
CA GLN A 1039 -27.63 32.94 -13.34
C GLN A 1039 -28.35 33.63 -14.52
N ARG A 1040 -27.69 33.84 -15.67
CA ARG A 1040 -28.20 34.63 -16.81
C ARG A 1040 -29.56 34.21 -17.37
N ARG A 1041 -29.99 32.95 -17.23
CA ARG A 1041 -31.35 32.47 -17.61
C ARG A 1041 -32.38 32.55 -16.46
N GLY A 1042 -32.02 33.10 -15.31
CA GLY A 1042 -32.89 33.26 -14.15
C GLY A 1042 -32.99 32.04 -13.23
N TYR A 1043 -32.13 31.02 -13.37
CA TYR A 1043 -32.17 29.86 -12.47
C TYR A 1043 -31.42 30.13 -11.16
N THR A 1044 -32.03 29.79 -10.03
CA THR A 1044 -31.41 29.78 -8.70
C THR A 1044 -30.80 28.40 -8.39
N ALA A 1045 -30.01 28.28 -7.31
CA ALA A 1045 -29.48 27.01 -6.84
C ALA A 1045 -30.59 25.97 -6.57
N LEU A 1046 -31.70 26.41 -5.96
CA LEU A 1046 -32.87 25.58 -5.68
C LEU A 1046 -33.53 25.04 -6.97
N MET A 1047 -33.64 25.86 -8.01
CA MET A 1047 -34.17 25.42 -9.31
C MET A 1047 -33.28 24.38 -9.97
N LEU A 1048 -31.95 24.57 -9.92
CA LEU A 1048 -30.97 23.64 -10.50
C LEU A 1048 -30.98 22.29 -9.76
N ALA A 1049 -30.98 22.32 -8.43
CA ALA A 1049 -31.08 21.12 -7.59
C ALA A 1049 -32.40 20.37 -7.83
N SER A 1050 -33.52 21.10 -7.92
CA SER A 1050 -34.85 20.52 -8.21
C SER A 1050 -34.90 19.85 -9.59
N PHE A 1051 -34.36 20.51 -10.62
CA PHE A 1051 -34.31 19.99 -11.98
C PHE A 1051 -33.44 18.75 -12.15
N LYS A 1052 -32.35 18.66 -11.37
CA LYS A 1052 -31.41 17.54 -11.35
C LYS A 1052 -31.81 16.42 -10.38
N GLY A 1053 -32.89 16.58 -9.62
CA GLY A 1053 -33.37 15.55 -8.70
C GLY A 1053 -32.54 15.41 -7.42
N ARG A 1054 -31.91 16.48 -6.93
CA ARG A 1054 -31.04 16.46 -5.74
C ARG A 1054 -31.85 16.67 -4.45
N TYR A 1055 -32.59 15.65 -4.01
CA TYR A 1055 -33.53 15.74 -2.89
C TYR A 1055 -32.91 16.33 -1.60
N GLU A 1056 -31.78 15.79 -1.12
CA GLU A 1056 -31.13 16.27 0.11
C GLU A 1056 -30.68 17.74 0.02
N ILE A 1057 -30.22 18.17 -1.16
CA ILE A 1057 -29.84 19.58 -1.38
C ILE A 1057 -31.07 20.47 -1.43
N VAL A 1058 -32.17 20.04 -2.06
CA VAL A 1058 -33.42 20.80 -2.03
C VAL A 1058 -33.91 20.98 -0.60
N LYS A 1059 -33.87 19.92 0.21
CA LYS A 1059 -34.22 19.96 1.63
C LYS A 1059 -33.34 20.96 2.39
N LEU A 1060 -32.02 20.84 2.25
CA LEU A 1060 -31.05 21.73 2.89
C LEU A 1060 -31.25 23.20 2.48
N LEU A 1061 -31.46 23.49 1.20
CA LEU A 1061 -31.69 24.85 0.71
C LEU A 1061 -32.96 25.46 1.31
N LEU A 1062 -34.04 24.69 1.47
CA LEU A 1062 -35.29 25.16 2.09
C LEU A 1062 -35.12 25.39 3.60
N GLU A 1063 -34.37 24.53 4.30
CA GLU A 1063 -33.98 24.73 5.71
C GLU A 1063 -33.22 26.04 5.91
N TRP A 1064 -32.37 26.41 4.94
CA TRP A 1064 -31.64 27.68 4.89
C TRP A 1064 -32.43 28.83 4.23
N LYS A 1065 -33.75 28.72 4.13
CA LYS A 1065 -34.67 29.76 3.65
C LYS A 1065 -34.43 30.24 2.22
N ALA A 1066 -34.00 29.35 1.31
CA ALA A 1066 -34.02 29.63 -0.12
C ALA A 1066 -35.46 29.82 -0.61
N ASP A 1067 -35.72 30.85 -1.41
CA ASP A 1067 -37.06 31.23 -1.87
C ASP A 1067 -37.50 30.35 -3.06
N PRO A 1068 -38.52 29.48 -2.89
CA PRO A 1068 -39.02 28.63 -3.96
C PRO A 1068 -39.91 29.37 -4.98
N THR A 1069 -40.30 30.61 -4.71
CA THR A 1069 -41.25 31.40 -5.51
C THR A 1069 -40.59 32.23 -6.61
N ILE A 1070 -39.26 32.39 -6.54
CA ILE A 1070 -38.46 33.06 -7.58
C ILE A 1070 -38.77 32.42 -8.94
N LYS A 1071 -38.83 33.25 -9.99
CA LYS A 1071 -39.12 32.82 -11.37
C LYS A 1071 -37.89 33.00 -12.26
N SER A 1072 -37.62 32.00 -13.09
CA SER A 1072 -36.64 32.14 -14.17
C SER A 1072 -37.14 33.10 -15.27
N ILE A 1073 -36.30 33.43 -16.24
CA ILE A 1073 -36.69 34.29 -17.38
C ILE A 1073 -37.85 33.66 -18.19
N LYS A 1074 -37.99 32.34 -18.16
CA LYS A 1074 -39.11 31.62 -18.79
C LYS A 1074 -40.34 31.47 -17.88
N GLY A 1075 -40.32 32.07 -16.68
CA GLY A 1075 -41.42 32.00 -15.72
C GLY A 1075 -41.46 30.73 -14.86
N HIS A 1076 -40.48 29.82 -14.98
CA HIS A 1076 -40.44 28.58 -14.20
C HIS A 1076 -39.97 28.81 -12.76
N THR A 1077 -40.68 28.25 -11.78
CA THR A 1077 -40.28 28.18 -10.36
C THR A 1077 -39.56 26.87 -10.05
N ALA A 1078 -38.96 26.75 -8.85
CA ALA A 1078 -38.33 25.49 -8.42
C ALA A 1078 -39.33 24.32 -8.39
N LEU A 1079 -40.57 24.58 -7.98
CA LEU A 1079 -41.64 23.59 -7.96
C LEU A 1079 -41.97 23.04 -9.36
N LEU A 1080 -42.06 23.92 -10.37
CA LEU A 1080 -42.36 23.51 -11.75
C LEU A 1080 -41.22 22.70 -12.37
N LEU A 1081 -39.98 22.94 -11.92
CA LEU A 1081 -38.79 22.26 -12.41
C LEU A 1081 -38.46 20.98 -11.65
N ALA A 1082 -39.20 20.65 -10.59
CA ALA A 1082 -38.96 19.48 -9.77
C ALA A 1082 -38.98 18.19 -10.60
N ARG A 1083 -37.88 17.43 -10.52
CA ARG A 1083 -37.70 16.18 -11.28
C ARG A 1083 -38.57 15.04 -10.76
N THR A 1084 -38.80 14.99 -9.44
CA THR A 1084 -39.48 13.88 -8.76
C THR A 1084 -40.64 14.40 -7.91
N VAL A 1085 -41.61 13.51 -7.65
CA VAL A 1085 -42.83 13.83 -6.90
C VAL A 1085 -42.49 14.22 -5.46
N GLU A 1086 -41.47 13.59 -4.87
CA GLU A 1086 -41.00 13.87 -3.51
C GLU A 1086 -40.44 15.29 -3.38
N ILE A 1087 -39.67 15.75 -4.38
CA ILE A 1087 -39.14 17.11 -4.44
C ILE A 1087 -40.29 18.12 -4.61
N SER A 1088 -41.25 17.84 -5.49
CA SER A 1088 -42.43 18.68 -5.65
C SER A 1088 -43.24 18.78 -4.34
N ALA A 1089 -43.43 17.66 -3.65
CA ALA A 1089 -44.14 17.59 -2.38
C ALA A 1089 -43.41 18.38 -1.28
N LEU A 1090 -42.09 18.24 -1.20
CA LEU A 1090 -41.24 18.95 -0.24
C LEU A 1090 -41.34 20.47 -0.40
N ILE A 1091 -41.18 20.97 -1.63
CA ILE A 1091 -41.29 22.40 -1.94
C ILE A 1091 -42.71 22.91 -1.65
N ASN A 1092 -43.74 22.17 -2.06
CA ASN A 1092 -45.14 22.54 -1.79
C ASN A 1092 -45.44 22.63 -0.29
N ASN A 1093 -44.97 21.68 0.51
CA ASN A 1093 -45.18 21.68 1.95
C ASN A 1093 -44.49 22.86 2.62
N TYR A 1094 -43.28 23.22 2.16
CA TYR A 1094 -42.58 24.41 2.65
C TYR A 1094 -43.35 25.71 2.35
N ILE A 1095 -43.85 25.88 1.12
CA ILE A 1095 -44.66 27.04 0.73
C ILE A 1095 -45.94 27.13 1.58
N LYS A 1096 -46.61 26.00 1.85
CA LYS A 1096 -47.82 25.98 2.69
C LYS A 1096 -47.54 26.42 4.13
N LYS A 1097 -46.50 25.87 4.76
CA LYS A 1097 -46.10 26.26 6.13
C LYS A 1097 -45.75 27.74 6.24
N GLY A 1098 -44.99 28.29 5.28
CA GLY A 1098 -44.65 29.70 5.28
C GLY A 1098 -45.85 30.65 5.16
N ASN A 1099 -46.95 30.21 4.54
CA ASN A 1099 -48.19 30.98 4.47
C ASN A 1099 -49.04 30.85 5.75
N GLU A 1100 -48.91 29.76 6.50
CA GLU A 1100 -49.58 29.55 7.79
C GLU A 1100 -48.90 30.34 8.91
N ASP A 1101 -47.57 30.48 8.88
CA ASP A 1101 -46.79 31.27 9.86
C ASP A 1101 -46.87 32.80 9.64
N ALA A 1102 -47.40 33.25 8.50
CA ALA A 1102 -47.50 34.67 8.12
C ALA A 1102 -48.91 35.28 8.24
N GLY A 1103 -49.90 34.46 8.61
CA GLY A 1103 -51.28 34.89 8.92
C GLY A 1103 -51.49 35.00 10.42
#